data_AF-A0A5C6TM15-F1
#
_entry.id   AF-A0A5C6TM15-F1
#
_cell.length_a   1.000
_cell.length_b   1.000
_cell.length_c   1.000
_cell.angle_alpha   90.00
_cell.angle_beta   90.00
_cell.angle_gamma   90.00
#
_symmetry.space_group_name_H-M   'P 1'
#
loop_
_entity.id
_entity.type
_entity.pdbx_description
1 polymer ?
#
loop_
_entity_poly.entity_id
_entity_poly.type
_entity_poly.pdbx_seq_one_letter_code
_entity_poly.pdbx_strand_id
1 'polypeptide(L)'
;MDNKGKRDEGVGETTSKGEKSDTALTHNDYTMGWICALPKELTAATAMLDQQHPPLTKLPSDNNAYTLGSIRDHNIVITCLPKGMIGNISAATVASSMANTFPFIKVGLMVGVGGGVPSNKVRLGDVVVSTSTGTSSGVIKWDSGKVHGEEKFERTGSLNNPPQALLTALTLLETQHNLNGSEIPNYLEDLKQKWPKLASKCLRTGSLRDVLFKSSYSHVLKSAREQDNDGDEELEENDEEEESCSLCDKNMTVKRNPRDMVVHYGLIASGDKLIKDAASRNKLNKDLGGNVLCIEMEAAGLMNQFPCLIIRGICDYADSHKNKDWQEYAAIIAAAFAKELLQYVQARELEGERPLKDLLENVHSIVSETQQDVTEIKARQQKNDDNYILDWLTEVNYGLQHSQYRSLRQPGTGGWLPKMDKFRAWLTTKSQTLFCLGIPGAGKTILTSLVIDDLWSSVFDESNIGIAYIYFSFQRQKEQTLDRLLLSLLKQLAGKLASMPEEVVDLYHKHEKELTRPTYEDIIYVLRKVIAKYSRVFIVVDALDEYSVTGSSRKPFFQKLDQLQREYQINIFMTSRFDKWITLEVEEAFRSVTRIEIEAATEDIETYVDGKVDVLPPAVQENKDLREAIKEGIASSAEGMFLLAQVYLNLLCYQDSETEIRHQLAAFASRKDQGEEKTEALADAYRQTMDRIKQQQPKHALLAKQVLGWLSYAKRELTVKELQHALATSSLHREASDADLPYDGRLVSVCAGLVTIDENRKIIRLVHYTAQEYLKQRPAELLPMTERDITRTCISYLSFSSFEASHNHNGGWAILKSRLKRWPFYHYAAKHWGHHARESAISEDELMDLLTTGARLVKSAEVLMVSEAFKNHDYFATPPESLTTLHLAAYFGLEKLVRKLLEFGKAVDAADSHGRTPLSYAAEFGHAAAAEILLQYKADPYSPCTNKRQAGWTPLSFAVEKGCFRVTQLLVKWGLDFIQLELFRAAHVGRKDIVHLLLENGAAMEYQPMSRNDCLGTAIILATQGGHKNVVRLLLENGANPAVQVSGYFKGLSPLGYAAEHRGHGIFELLCHASEEKPDFINTTR
;
A
#
# COMPACT_ATOMS: atom_id res chain seq x y z
N MET A 1 14.25 53.53 10.51
CA MET A 1 13.82 54.23 9.29
C MET A 1 12.35 53.91 9.08
N ASP A 2 11.47 54.40 9.95
CA ASP A 2 10.88 55.75 9.97
C ASP A 2 9.90 55.98 8.81
N ASN A 3 8.59 55.84 9.08
CA ASN A 3 7.66 56.95 9.37
C ASN A 3 6.21 56.42 9.21
N LYS A 4 5.37 56.34 10.26
CA LYS A 4 4.45 57.40 10.74
C LYS A 4 3.77 58.12 9.57
N GLY A 5 2.47 57.98 9.29
CA GLY A 5 1.32 58.05 10.19
C GLY A 5 0.69 59.44 10.07
N LYS A 6 -0.61 59.54 9.71
CA LYS A 6 -1.47 60.68 10.07
C LYS A 6 -2.95 60.39 9.84
N ARG A 7 -3.70 60.58 10.92
CA ARG A 7 -5.16 60.73 11.02
C ARG A 7 -5.55 62.17 10.66
N ASP A 8 -6.81 62.37 10.28
CA ASP A 8 -7.75 63.42 10.76
C ASP A 8 -9.00 63.33 9.85
N GLU A 9 -10.17 62.92 10.33
CA GLU A 9 -11.17 63.67 11.12
C GLU A 9 -11.79 64.89 10.40
N GLY A 10 -13.04 64.70 9.96
CA GLY A 10 -14.16 65.62 10.20
C GLY A 10 -14.35 66.81 9.27
N VAL A 11 -15.51 66.88 8.60
CA VAL A 11 -16.64 67.78 8.95
C VAL A 11 -17.68 67.83 7.81
N GLY A 12 -18.92 67.44 8.14
CA GLY A 12 -20.13 68.25 7.97
C GLY A 12 -20.57 68.68 6.56
N GLU A 13 -21.56 67.92 6.05
CA GLU A 13 -22.82 68.37 5.44
C GLU A 13 -22.90 69.74 4.73
N THR A 14 -23.33 69.71 3.47
CA THR A 14 -24.61 70.36 3.07
C THR A 14 -25.12 69.81 1.74
N THR A 15 -26.41 69.52 1.75
CA THR A 15 -27.23 68.94 0.71
C THR A 15 -27.45 69.90 -0.47
N SER A 16 -27.38 69.38 -1.70
CA SER A 16 -28.23 69.90 -2.78
C SER A 16 -28.77 68.72 -3.59
N LYS A 17 -30.10 68.67 -3.68
CA LYS A 17 -30.86 67.74 -4.51
C LYS A 17 -30.50 67.98 -5.97
N GLY A 18 -29.94 66.96 -6.63
CA GLY A 18 -29.82 66.87 -8.07
C GLY A 18 -30.75 65.80 -8.60
N GLU A 19 -31.51 66.14 -9.63
CA GLU A 19 -32.45 65.32 -10.39
C GLU A 19 -31.89 63.92 -10.72
N LYS A 20 -32.69 62.85 -10.55
CA LYS A 20 -32.35 61.51 -11.05
C LYS A 20 -32.33 61.56 -12.58
N SER A 21 -31.14 61.76 -13.15
CA SER A 21 -30.86 61.49 -14.55
C SER A 21 -31.14 60.01 -14.85
N ASP A 22 -31.74 59.72 -16.00
CA ASP A 22 -31.86 58.37 -16.60
C ASP A 22 -30.47 57.76 -16.84
N THR A 23 -29.82 57.29 -15.79
CA THR A 23 -28.62 56.46 -15.88
C THR A 23 -29.06 55.06 -16.25
N ALA A 24 -28.59 54.56 -17.39
CA ALA A 24 -28.82 53.19 -17.81
C ALA A 24 -28.31 52.22 -16.73
N LEU A 25 -29.20 51.40 -16.18
CA LEU A 25 -28.86 50.40 -15.16
C LEU A 25 -27.90 49.36 -15.73
N THR A 26 -26.90 48.99 -14.93
CA THR A 26 -25.87 48.01 -15.22
C THR A 26 -26.03 46.77 -14.33
N HIS A 27 -25.27 45.71 -14.61
CA HIS A 27 -25.27 44.49 -13.78
C HIS A 27 -24.90 44.75 -12.32
N ASN A 28 -24.17 45.84 -12.04
CA ASN A 28 -23.71 46.17 -10.69
C ASN A 28 -24.77 46.87 -9.83
N ASP A 29 -25.84 47.37 -10.46
CA ASP A 29 -26.90 48.10 -9.77
C ASP A 29 -27.91 47.16 -9.10
N TYR A 30 -27.80 45.84 -9.32
CA TYR A 30 -28.70 44.82 -8.77
C TYR A 30 -28.10 44.17 -7.53
N THR A 31 -28.79 44.33 -6.40
CA THR A 31 -28.30 43.89 -5.08
C THR A 31 -29.10 42.71 -4.50
N MET A 32 -30.23 42.38 -5.11
CA MET A 32 -31.16 41.35 -4.63
C MET A 32 -31.38 40.28 -5.69
N GLY A 33 -31.25 39.00 -5.33
CA GLY A 33 -31.63 37.87 -6.17
C GLY A 33 -32.95 37.24 -5.74
N TRP A 34 -33.75 36.76 -6.68
CA TRP A 34 -35.01 36.06 -6.41
C TRP A 34 -35.08 34.81 -7.28
N ILE A 35 -35.08 33.64 -6.67
CA ILE A 35 -35.07 32.35 -7.37
C ILE A 35 -36.41 31.64 -7.20
N CYS A 36 -36.96 31.19 -8.32
CA CYS A 36 -38.18 30.39 -8.41
C CYS A 36 -37.87 29.00 -8.96
N ALA A 37 -38.61 27.98 -8.51
CA ALA A 37 -38.48 26.60 -9.00
C ALA A 37 -39.36 26.34 -10.23
N LEU A 38 -40.54 26.95 -10.29
CA LEU A 38 -41.56 26.67 -11.31
C LEU A 38 -41.96 27.92 -12.11
N PRO A 39 -42.35 27.79 -13.39
CA PRO A 39 -42.77 28.93 -14.22
C PRO A 39 -43.93 29.76 -13.64
N LYS A 40 -44.86 29.12 -12.91
CA LYS A 40 -45.96 29.80 -12.22
C LYS A 40 -45.48 30.68 -11.05
N GLU A 41 -44.40 30.30 -10.41
CA GLU A 41 -43.75 31.08 -9.34
C GLU A 41 -43.01 32.28 -9.94
N LEU A 42 -42.31 32.09 -11.07
CA LEU A 42 -41.70 33.19 -11.82
C LEU A 42 -42.75 34.21 -12.27
N THR A 43 -43.89 33.73 -12.76
CA THR A 43 -45.02 34.59 -13.17
C THR A 43 -45.54 35.40 -11.98
N ALA A 44 -45.70 34.77 -10.82
CA ALA A 44 -46.11 35.41 -9.58
C ALA A 44 -45.11 36.49 -9.13
N ALA A 45 -43.82 36.15 -9.10
CA ALA A 45 -42.75 37.06 -8.71
C ALA A 45 -42.66 38.28 -9.64
N THR A 46 -42.76 38.06 -10.96
CA THR A 46 -42.74 39.13 -11.95
C THR A 46 -43.92 40.08 -11.79
N ALA A 47 -45.11 39.57 -11.46
CA ALA A 47 -46.30 40.38 -11.23
C ALA A 47 -46.20 41.29 -9.99
N MET A 48 -45.28 41.01 -9.07
CA MET A 48 -45.08 41.78 -7.84
C MET A 48 -44.09 42.94 -7.97
N LEU A 49 -43.35 43.04 -9.09
CA LEU A 49 -42.46 44.17 -9.36
C LEU A 49 -43.23 45.50 -9.42
N ASP A 50 -42.63 46.57 -8.90
CA ASP A 50 -43.17 47.92 -9.05
C ASP A 50 -42.87 48.47 -10.44
N GLN A 51 -41.66 48.21 -10.94
CA GLN A 51 -41.22 48.53 -12.29
C GLN A 51 -40.40 47.36 -12.87
N GLN A 52 -40.62 47.05 -14.15
CA GLN A 52 -39.78 46.10 -14.89
C GLN A 52 -38.70 46.85 -15.66
N HIS A 53 -37.47 46.36 -15.62
CA HIS A 53 -36.32 46.94 -16.32
C HIS A 53 -36.06 46.20 -17.64
N PRO A 54 -35.42 46.86 -18.64
CA PRO A 54 -34.96 46.20 -19.86
C PRO A 54 -33.94 45.08 -19.56
N PRO A 55 -33.90 44.00 -20.38
CA PRO A 55 -32.94 42.92 -20.19
C PRO A 55 -31.50 43.40 -20.44
N LEU A 56 -30.56 42.87 -19.65
CA LEU A 56 -29.12 43.10 -19.82
C LEU A 56 -28.43 41.91 -20.51
N THR A 57 -27.28 42.15 -21.13
CA THR A 57 -26.50 41.11 -21.83
C THR A 57 -25.84 40.15 -20.85
N LYS A 58 -26.26 38.88 -20.87
CA LYS A 58 -25.67 37.82 -20.04
C LYS A 58 -24.30 37.33 -20.53
N LEU A 59 -23.55 36.68 -19.64
CA LEU A 59 -22.30 36.01 -19.99
C LEU A 59 -22.54 34.81 -20.93
N PRO A 60 -21.62 34.49 -21.86
CA PRO A 60 -21.76 33.33 -22.75
C PRO A 60 -21.86 31.97 -22.04
N SER A 61 -21.30 31.89 -20.82
CA SER A 61 -21.36 30.70 -19.96
C SER A 61 -22.65 30.62 -19.14
N ASP A 62 -23.48 31.66 -19.13
CA ASP A 62 -24.71 31.72 -18.34
C ASP A 62 -25.93 31.29 -19.16
N ASN A 63 -26.48 30.13 -18.82
CA ASN A 63 -27.66 29.56 -19.48
C ASN A 63 -28.98 30.02 -18.88
N ASN A 64 -28.97 30.83 -17.81
CA ASN A 64 -30.18 31.33 -17.18
C ASN A 64 -30.91 32.35 -18.05
N ALA A 65 -32.19 32.56 -17.72
CA ALA A 65 -33.02 33.64 -18.22
C ALA A 65 -33.45 34.53 -17.03
N TYR A 66 -33.21 35.84 -17.16
CA TYR A 66 -33.46 36.79 -16.07
C TYR A 66 -34.61 37.73 -16.39
N THR A 67 -35.41 38.01 -15.38
CA THR A 67 -36.34 39.13 -15.34
C THR A 67 -35.80 40.17 -14.36
N LEU A 68 -35.67 41.41 -14.81
CA LEU A 68 -35.08 42.49 -14.04
C LEU A 68 -36.16 43.51 -13.67
N GLY A 69 -36.10 44.07 -12.47
CA GLY A 69 -37.03 45.11 -12.04
C GLY A 69 -36.67 45.70 -10.69
N SER A 70 -37.60 46.47 -10.13
CA SER A 70 -37.47 47.06 -8.80
C SER A 70 -38.70 46.81 -7.93
N ILE A 71 -38.46 46.71 -6.62
CA ILE A 71 -39.49 46.81 -5.59
C ILE A 71 -39.01 47.85 -4.59
N ARG A 72 -39.80 48.92 -4.42
CA ARG A 72 -39.43 50.10 -3.63
C ARG A 72 -38.07 50.68 -4.05
N ASP A 73 -37.05 50.54 -3.21
CA ASP A 73 -35.70 51.10 -3.41
C ASP A 73 -34.68 50.02 -3.83
N HIS A 74 -35.13 48.78 -4.09
CA HIS A 74 -34.26 47.63 -4.37
C HIS A 74 -34.37 47.18 -5.83
N ASN A 75 -33.23 47.03 -6.50
CA ASN A 75 -33.14 46.43 -7.83
C ASN A 75 -32.97 44.91 -7.71
N ILE A 76 -33.86 44.16 -8.37
CA ILE A 76 -34.03 42.72 -8.18
C ILE A 76 -33.79 41.97 -9.49
N VAL A 77 -33.05 40.86 -9.38
CA VAL A 77 -32.86 39.87 -10.44
C VAL A 77 -33.71 38.65 -10.13
N ILE A 78 -34.71 38.35 -10.96
CA ILE A 78 -35.56 37.17 -10.82
C ILE A 78 -35.14 36.13 -11.86
N THR A 79 -34.99 34.87 -11.45
CA THR A 79 -34.78 33.74 -12.35
C THR A 79 -35.65 32.55 -11.97
N CYS A 80 -35.81 31.62 -12.90
CA CYS A 80 -36.45 30.34 -12.67
C CYS A 80 -35.50 29.21 -13.02
N LEU A 81 -35.63 28.07 -12.32
CA LEU A 81 -34.95 26.85 -12.73
C LEU A 81 -35.34 26.44 -14.16
N PRO A 82 -34.43 25.80 -14.93
CA PRO A 82 -34.74 25.32 -16.26
C PRO A 82 -35.97 24.40 -16.25
N LYS A 83 -36.80 24.50 -17.30
CA LYS A 83 -38.04 23.71 -17.40
C LYS A 83 -37.73 22.21 -17.32
N GLY A 84 -38.36 21.51 -16.38
CA GLY A 84 -38.14 20.07 -16.15
C GLY A 84 -36.97 19.74 -15.22
N MET A 85 -36.17 20.72 -14.78
CA MET A 85 -35.06 20.53 -13.85
C MET A 85 -35.39 21.12 -12.48
N ILE A 86 -35.79 20.25 -11.55
CA ILE A 86 -36.11 20.60 -10.15
C ILE A 86 -35.03 19.99 -9.23
N GLY A 87 -34.92 20.50 -8.00
CA GLY A 87 -34.05 19.94 -6.98
C GLY A 87 -32.82 20.79 -6.66
N ASN A 88 -32.07 20.36 -5.63
CA ASN A 88 -30.98 21.13 -5.04
C ASN A 88 -29.87 21.51 -6.03
N ILE A 89 -29.50 20.59 -6.94
CA ILE A 89 -28.41 20.81 -7.92
C ILE A 89 -28.78 21.92 -8.91
N SER A 90 -30.02 21.88 -9.41
CA SER A 90 -30.54 22.88 -10.34
C SER A 90 -30.53 24.27 -9.67
N ALA A 91 -31.02 24.36 -8.43
CA ALA A 91 -31.03 25.58 -7.65
C ALA A 91 -29.63 26.16 -7.43
N ALA A 92 -28.67 25.34 -7.00
CA ALA A 92 -27.28 25.77 -6.80
C ALA A 92 -26.63 26.28 -8.09
N THR A 93 -26.84 25.59 -9.21
CA THR A 93 -26.28 25.95 -10.52
C THR A 93 -26.81 27.29 -11.02
N VAL A 94 -28.12 27.50 -10.86
CA VAL A 94 -28.79 28.75 -11.25
C VAL A 94 -28.32 29.90 -10.38
N ALA A 95 -28.20 29.71 -9.06
CA ALA A 95 -27.69 30.72 -8.14
C ALA A 95 -26.23 31.10 -8.43
N SER A 96 -25.36 30.13 -8.71
CA SER A 96 -23.96 30.37 -9.06
C SER A 96 -23.83 31.17 -10.36
N SER A 97 -24.61 30.83 -11.38
CA SER A 97 -24.61 31.56 -12.65
C SER A 97 -25.14 33.00 -12.49
N MET A 98 -26.19 33.17 -11.66
CA MET A 98 -26.71 34.49 -11.29
C MET A 98 -25.66 35.34 -10.58
N ALA A 99 -24.93 34.76 -9.62
CA ALA A 99 -23.86 35.46 -8.89
C ALA A 99 -22.75 35.97 -9.81
N ASN A 100 -22.40 35.20 -10.83
CA ASN A 100 -21.34 35.55 -11.78
C ASN A 100 -21.78 36.66 -12.74
N THR A 101 -23.03 36.63 -13.21
CA THR A 101 -23.58 37.65 -14.10
C THR A 101 -23.92 38.94 -13.36
N PHE A 102 -24.35 38.85 -12.10
CA PHE A 102 -24.69 39.99 -11.24
C PHE A 102 -23.83 39.99 -9.96
N PRO A 103 -22.61 40.54 -10.03
CA PRO A 103 -21.60 40.35 -8.99
C PRO A 103 -21.92 41.04 -7.66
N PHE A 104 -22.84 42.02 -7.67
CA PHE A 104 -23.22 42.81 -6.50
C PHE A 104 -24.50 42.33 -5.81
N ILE A 105 -25.04 41.16 -6.18
CA ILE A 105 -26.09 40.52 -5.38
C ILE A 105 -25.52 40.20 -4.00
N LYS A 106 -26.22 40.63 -2.95
CA LYS A 106 -25.79 40.47 -1.56
C LYS A 106 -26.67 39.53 -0.76
N VAL A 107 -27.98 39.60 -1.01
CA VAL A 107 -28.95 38.70 -0.39
C VAL A 107 -29.93 38.20 -1.44
N GLY A 108 -30.57 37.08 -1.13
CA GLY A 108 -31.51 36.42 -2.01
C GLY A 108 -32.82 36.04 -1.35
N LEU A 109 -33.82 35.77 -2.18
CA LEU A 109 -35.07 35.12 -1.79
C LEU A 109 -35.24 33.85 -2.63
N MET A 110 -35.69 32.77 -2.00
CA MET A 110 -36.27 31.64 -2.73
C MET A 110 -37.76 31.60 -2.44
N VAL A 111 -38.55 31.89 -3.46
CA VAL A 111 -40.00 32.01 -3.31
C VAL A 111 -40.69 31.02 -4.23
N GLY A 112 -41.57 30.22 -3.66
CA GLY A 112 -42.33 29.24 -4.43
C GLY A 112 -43.36 28.53 -3.59
N VAL A 113 -43.75 27.33 -4.00
CA VAL A 113 -44.75 26.52 -3.30
C VAL A 113 -44.11 25.37 -2.52
N GLY A 114 -44.83 24.86 -1.52
CA GLY A 114 -44.41 23.70 -0.73
C GLY A 114 -45.58 22.96 -0.10
N GLY A 115 -45.29 21.76 0.41
CA GLY A 115 -46.24 20.92 1.12
C GLY A 115 -46.30 21.26 2.60
N GLY A 116 -47.47 21.61 3.12
CA GLY A 116 -47.67 22.00 4.51
C GLY A 116 -47.75 20.79 5.45
N VAL A 117 -47.29 20.96 6.69
CA VAL A 117 -47.40 19.94 7.74
C VAL A 117 -48.58 20.28 8.68
N PRO A 118 -49.73 19.59 8.57
CA PRO A 118 -50.96 20.05 9.21
C PRO A 118 -50.98 19.93 10.73
N SER A 119 -50.13 19.07 11.32
CA SER A 119 -50.02 18.91 12.78
C SER A 119 -49.63 20.19 13.49
N ASN A 120 -48.97 21.12 12.77
CA ASN A 120 -48.50 22.41 13.27
C ASN A 120 -49.42 23.58 12.85
N LYS A 121 -50.71 23.29 12.59
CA LYS A 121 -51.77 24.27 12.24
C LYS A 121 -51.63 24.96 10.88
N VAL A 122 -50.68 24.53 10.06
CA VAL A 122 -50.49 24.98 8.67
C VAL A 122 -51.66 24.53 7.79
N ARG A 123 -52.13 25.41 6.91
CA ARG A 123 -53.26 25.19 5.98
C ARG A 123 -52.92 25.56 4.54
N LEU A 124 -53.69 25.03 3.59
CA LEU A 124 -53.61 25.43 2.18
C LEU A 124 -53.83 26.94 2.04
N GLY A 125 -52.96 27.59 1.29
CA GLY A 125 -52.96 29.04 1.10
C GLY A 125 -52.17 29.83 2.13
N ASP A 126 -51.70 29.22 3.23
CA ASP A 126 -50.77 29.86 4.17
C ASP A 126 -49.40 30.14 3.54
N VAL A 127 -48.64 31.02 4.18
CA VAL A 127 -47.22 31.25 3.89
C VAL A 127 -46.37 30.67 5.01
N VAL A 128 -45.30 29.98 4.66
CA VAL A 128 -44.27 29.53 5.60
C VAL A 128 -42.96 30.21 5.24
N VAL A 129 -42.32 30.83 6.21
CA VAL A 129 -41.03 31.53 6.07
C VAL A 129 -39.98 30.84 6.94
N SER A 130 -38.82 30.57 6.36
CA SER A 130 -37.72 29.91 7.07
C SER A 130 -37.13 30.83 8.15
N THR A 131 -37.21 30.45 9.43
CA THR A 131 -36.56 31.18 10.53
C THR A 131 -35.79 30.24 11.44
N SER A 132 -34.68 30.73 12.00
CA SER A 132 -33.82 29.92 12.89
C SER A 132 -34.57 29.60 14.19
N THR A 133 -34.83 28.32 14.45
CA THR A 133 -35.53 27.84 15.66
C THR A 133 -34.68 26.79 16.38
N GLY A 134 -34.30 27.06 17.63
CA GLY A 134 -33.51 26.14 18.45
C GLY A 134 -32.13 25.84 17.84
N THR A 135 -31.87 24.57 17.50
CA THR A 135 -30.62 24.09 16.89
C THR A 135 -30.62 24.11 15.35
N SER A 136 -31.71 24.59 14.72
CA SER A 136 -31.90 24.52 13.27
C SER A 136 -31.83 25.91 12.64
N SER A 137 -31.19 26.01 11.48
CA SER A 137 -30.97 27.26 10.75
C SER A 137 -32.16 27.74 9.90
N GLY A 138 -33.36 27.24 10.18
CA GLY A 138 -34.59 27.51 9.43
C GLY A 138 -34.84 26.59 8.25
N VAL A 139 -33.80 25.96 7.69
CA VAL A 139 -33.91 24.91 6.68
C VAL A 139 -33.09 23.69 7.09
N ILE A 140 -33.64 22.48 6.91
CA ILE A 140 -32.92 21.23 7.14
C ILE A 140 -32.89 20.40 5.86
N LYS A 141 -31.69 19.99 5.42
CA LYS A 141 -31.55 18.90 4.45
C LYS A 141 -31.82 17.56 5.14
N TRP A 142 -32.96 16.94 4.88
CA TRP A 142 -33.42 15.80 5.67
C TRP A 142 -32.91 14.43 5.18
N ASP A 143 -32.45 14.35 3.94
CA ASP A 143 -32.03 13.10 3.27
C ASP A 143 -30.50 12.93 3.16
N SER A 144 -29.71 13.81 3.79
CA SER A 144 -28.24 13.75 3.81
C SER A 144 -27.70 13.20 5.14
N GLY A 145 -27.03 12.04 5.11
CA GLY A 145 -26.55 11.36 6.31
C GLY A 145 -25.90 10.01 6.06
N LYS A 146 -25.42 9.37 7.12
CA LYS A 146 -24.82 8.03 7.12
C LYS A 146 -25.86 6.98 7.53
N VAL A 147 -25.89 5.87 6.82
CA VAL A 147 -26.73 4.72 7.17
C VAL A 147 -25.89 3.71 7.95
N HIS A 148 -26.28 3.43 9.20
CA HIS A 148 -25.68 2.42 10.07
C HIS A 148 -26.61 1.22 10.19
N GLY A 149 -26.32 0.13 9.47
CA GLY A 149 -27.20 -1.05 9.41
C GLY A 149 -28.54 -0.77 8.71
N GLU A 150 -29.50 -1.68 8.81
CA GLU A 150 -30.76 -1.58 8.03
C GLU A 150 -31.73 -0.48 8.47
N GLU A 151 -31.54 0.15 9.65
CA GLU A 151 -32.56 1.08 10.21
C GLU A 151 -32.06 2.38 10.88
N LYS A 152 -30.75 2.64 11.00
CA LYS A 152 -30.26 3.90 11.64
C LYS A 152 -29.68 4.87 10.62
N PHE A 153 -30.44 5.92 10.30
CA PHE A 153 -29.95 7.07 9.54
C PHE A 153 -29.44 8.16 10.49
N GLU A 154 -28.15 8.48 10.42
CA GLU A 154 -27.51 9.57 11.15
C GLU A 154 -27.33 10.77 10.21
N ARG A 155 -28.13 11.83 10.42
CA ARG A 155 -28.03 13.06 9.63
C ARG A 155 -26.68 13.75 9.87
N THR A 156 -26.00 14.16 8.81
CA THR A 156 -24.73 14.87 8.88
C THR A 156 -24.82 16.26 8.25
N GLY A 157 -24.16 17.23 8.88
CA GLY A 157 -24.06 18.60 8.38
C GLY A 157 -25.16 19.55 8.89
N SER A 158 -24.90 20.84 8.68
CA SER A 158 -25.79 21.96 9.02
C SER A 158 -25.79 22.97 7.88
N LEU A 159 -26.94 23.56 7.58
CA LEU A 159 -27.06 24.63 6.58
C LEU A 159 -26.86 26.00 7.24
N ASN A 160 -26.42 27.01 6.50
CA ASN A 160 -26.29 28.38 7.03
C ASN A 160 -27.66 28.98 7.40
N ASN A 161 -27.64 30.02 8.26
CA ASN A 161 -28.83 30.81 8.59
C ASN A 161 -29.16 31.80 7.46
N PRO A 162 -30.43 32.25 7.33
CA PRO A 162 -30.79 33.38 6.49
C PRO A 162 -30.01 34.65 6.87
N PRO A 163 -29.80 35.58 5.91
CA PRO A 163 -29.09 36.84 6.15
C PRO A 163 -29.67 37.66 7.29
N GLN A 164 -28.81 38.31 8.07
CA GLN A 164 -29.24 39.08 9.24
C GLN A 164 -30.16 40.25 8.85
N ALA A 165 -29.89 40.91 7.72
CA ALA A 165 -30.74 41.97 7.18
C ALA A 165 -32.19 41.49 6.94
N LEU A 166 -32.36 40.30 6.36
CA LEU A 166 -33.68 39.73 6.09
C LEU A 166 -34.40 39.31 7.39
N LEU A 167 -33.67 38.74 8.36
CA LEU A 167 -34.24 38.37 9.66
C LEU A 167 -34.68 39.60 10.49
N THR A 168 -33.94 40.71 10.40
CA THR A 168 -34.30 41.96 11.08
C THR A 168 -35.53 42.59 10.45
N ALA A 169 -35.60 42.64 9.11
CA ALA A 169 -36.81 43.08 8.41
C ALA A 169 -38.02 42.19 8.72
N LEU A 170 -37.82 40.88 8.83
CA LEU A 170 -38.88 39.93 9.17
C LEU A 170 -39.46 40.17 10.57
N THR A 171 -38.60 40.49 11.55
CA THR A 171 -39.01 40.81 12.93
C THR A 171 -39.90 42.06 12.98
N LEU A 172 -39.55 43.08 12.18
CA LEU A 172 -40.36 44.29 12.05
C LEU A 172 -41.70 43.99 11.36
N LEU A 173 -41.68 43.20 10.29
CA LEU A 173 -42.89 42.80 9.57
C LEU A 173 -43.86 42.00 10.45
N GLU A 174 -43.35 41.02 11.20
CA GLU A 174 -44.16 40.23 12.15
C GLU A 174 -44.81 41.13 13.21
N THR A 175 -44.08 42.14 13.70
CA THR A 175 -44.62 43.14 14.62
C THR A 175 -45.77 43.93 13.98
N GLN A 176 -45.64 44.32 12.71
CA GLN A 176 -46.69 45.05 11.99
C GLN A 176 -47.91 44.18 11.69
N HIS A 177 -47.72 42.91 11.33
CA HIS A 177 -48.82 41.96 11.14
C HIS A 177 -49.66 41.80 12.42
N ASN A 178 -49.01 41.80 13.59
CA ASN A 178 -49.71 41.76 14.87
C ASN A 178 -50.49 43.05 15.21
N LEU A 179 -50.02 44.21 14.72
CA LEU A 179 -50.65 45.51 14.99
C LEU A 179 -51.80 45.82 14.03
N ASN A 180 -51.55 45.66 12.72
CA ASN A 180 -52.41 46.20 11.65
C ASN A 180 -52.93 45.13 10.67
N GLY A 181 -52.46 43.87 10.77
CA GLY A 181 -52.70 42.84 9.77
C GLY A 181 -51.70 42.87 8.61
N SER A 182 -51.87 41.97 7.64
CA SER A 182 -51.00 41.88 6.45
C SER A 182 -51.53 42.74 5.30
N GLU A 183 -50.62 43.36 4.56
CA GLU A 183 -50.91 44.14 3.35
C GLU A 183 -51.08 43.26 2.09
N ILE A 184 -50.90 41.94 2.19
CA ILE A 184 -51.06 41.00 1.08
C ILE A 184 -52.39 41.19 0.32
N PRO A 185 -53.57 41.30 0.98
CA PRO A 185 -54.83 41.52 0.27
C PRO A 185 -54.81 42.75 -0.64
N ASN A 186 -54.14 43.83 -0.25
CA ASN A 186 -54.03 45.05 -1.07
C ASN A 186 -53.19 44.80 -2.33
N TYR A 187 -52.08 44.07 -2.21
CA TYR A 187 -51.29 43.66 -3.39
C TYR A 187 -52.06 42.73 -4.33
N LEU A 188 -52.97 41.91 -3.81
CA LEU A 188 -53.83 41.06 -4.65
C LEU A 188 -54.91 41.86 -5.38
N GLU A 189 -55.45 42.91 -4.76
CA GLU A 189 -56.36 43.84 -5.45
C GLU A 189 -55.64 44.64 -6.56
N ASP A 190 -54.42 45.11 -6.30
CA ASP A 190 -53.58 45.75 -7.31
C ASP A 190 -53.29 44.79 -8.49
N LEU A 191 -53.06 43.51 -8.18
CA LEU A 191 -52.83 42.48 -9.19
C LEU A 191 -54.07 42.25 -10.08
N LYS A 192 -55.29 42.33 -9.52
CA LYS A 192 -56.53 42.27 -10.32
C LYS A 192 -56.63 43.40 -11.33
N GLN A 193 -56.18 44.59 -10.95
CA GLN A 193 -56.20 45.76 -11.83
C GLN A 193 -55.12 45.69 -12.91
N LYS A 194 -53.87 45.38 -12.53
CA LYS A 194 -52.72 45.36 -13.45
C LYS A 194 -52.73 44.14 -14.38
N TRP A 195 -53.14 42.97 -13.88
CA TRP A 195 -53.05 41.70 -14.59
C TRP A 195 -54.36 40.88 -14.52
N PRO A 196 -55.46 41.37 -15.12
CA PRO A 196 -56.78 40.74 -14.97
C PRO A 196 -56.83 39.28 -15.45
N LYS A 197 -56.04 38.92 -16.47
CA LYS A 197 -55.91 37.53 -16.95
C LYS A 197 -55.26 36.61 -15.90
N LEU A 198 -54.17 37.07 -15.27
CA LEU A 198 -53.50 36.32 -14.21
C LEU A 198 -54.40 36.18 -12.98
N ALA A 199 -55.07 37.27 -12.60
CA ALA A 199 -56.00 37.29 -11.47
C ALA A 199 -57.14 36.28 -11.62
N SER A 200 -57.73 36.15 -12.82
CA SER A 200 -58.79 35.16 -13.10
C SER A 200 -58.33 33.70 -12.96
N LYS A 201 -57.02 33.46 -13.07
CA LYS A 201 -56.40 32.15 -12.95
C LYS A 201 -56.03 31.84 -11.50
N CYS A 202 -55.33 32.77 -10.84
CA CYS A 202 -54.70 32.55 -9.54
C CYS A 202 -55.60 32.90 -8.34
N LEU A 203 -56.61 33.76 -8.50
CA LEU A 203 -57.49 34.23 -7.42
C LEU A 203 -58.91 33.64 -7.52
N ARG A 204 -59.04 32.37 -7.92
CA ARG A 204 -60.32 31.62 -7.94
C ARG A 204 -60.81 31.30 -6.52
N THR A 205 -61.06 32.33 -5.71
CA THR A 205 -61.39 32.21 -4.28
C THR A 205 -62.73 31.51 -4.01
N GLY A 206 -63.66 31.48 -4.97
CA GLY A 206 -64.94 30.78 -4.83
C GLY A 206 -64.88 29.25 -4.93
N SER A 207 -63.83 28.67 -5.52
CA SER A 207 -63.68 27.22 -5.75
C SER A 207 -62.63 26.55 -4.85
N LEU A 208 -61.68 27.32 -4.30
CA LEU A 208 -60.62 26.80 -3.44
C LEU A 208 -61.13 26.56 -2.01
N ARG A 209 -61.08 25.31 -1.55
CA ARG A 209 -61.42 24.93 -0.17
C ARG A 209 -60.23 24.22 0.47
N ASP A 210 -59.92 24.58 1.72
CA ASP A 210 -58.97 23.83 2.53
C ASP A 210 -59.61 22.50 2.94
N VAL A 211 -59.20 21.41 2.28
CA VAL A 211 -59.66 20.06 2.58
C VAL A 211 -58.47 19.23 3.05
N LEU A 212 -58.47 18.86 4.33
CA LEU A 212 -57.50 17.92 4.89
C LEU A 212 -58.19 16.57 5.14
N PHE A 213 -57.62 15.49 4.61
CA PHE A 213 -58.04 14.12 4.94
C PHE A 213 -57.32 13.60 6.19
N LYS A 214 -57.93 12.64 6.89
CA LYS A 214 -57.27 11.90 7.98
C LYS A 214 -56.01 11.23 7.45
N SER A 215 -54.92 11.25 8.22
CA SER A 215 -53.62 10.70 7.79
C SER A 215 -53.61 9.20 7.50
N SER A 216 -54.63 8.47 7.95
CA SER A 216 -54.81 7.03 7.69
C SER A 216 -55.60 6.75 6.40
N TYR A 217 -56.08 7.77 5.71
CA TYR A 217 -56.86 7.64 4.48
C TYR A 217 -55.97 7.92 3.28
N SER A 218 -56.01 7.04 2.29
CA SER A 218 -55.27 7.18 1.03
C SER A 218 -56.21 7.59 -0.10
N HIS A 219 -55.69 8.32 -1.07
CA HIS A 219 -56.45 8.76 -2.24
C HIS A 219 -56.99 7.57 -3.04
N VAL A 220 -58.22 7.70 -3.56
CA VAL A 220 -58.88 6.67 -4.38
C VAL A 220 -58.66 6.97 -5.86
N LEU A 221 -57.91 6.11 -6.56
CA LEU A 221 -57.68 6.19 -8.01
C LEU A 221 -58.85 5.56 -8.79
N LYS A 222 -59.09 6.02 -10.03
CA LYS A 222 -60.21 5.58 -10.89
C LYS A 222 -60.16 4.11 -11.34
N SER A 223 -59.13 3.33 -11.03
CA SER A 223 -58.97 1.96 -11.54
C SER A 223 -59.45 0.90 -10.52
N ALA A 224 -60.77 0.74 -10.40
CA ALA A 224 -61.39 -0.51 -9.91
C ALA A 224 -62.91 -0.54 -10.19
N ARG A 225 -63.27 -0.74 -11.46
CA ARG A 225 -64.48 -1.50 -11.79
C ARG A 225 -64.08 -2.60 -12.78
N GLU A 226 -64.35 -3.81 -12.36
CA GLU A 226 -64.20 -5.07 -13.08
C GLU A 226 -64.96 -5.04 -14.42
N GLN A 227 -64.30 -5.49 -15.51
CA GLN A 227 -64.74 -6.57 -16.42
C GLN A 227 -64.17 -6.40 -17.84
N ASP A 228 -63.41 -7.43 -18.24
CA ASP A 228 -63.41 -8.13 -19.54
C ASP A 228 -63.19 -7.35 -20.84
N ASN A 229 -61.97 -7.43 -21.39
CA ASN A 229 -61.62 -8.13 -22.65
C ASN A 229 -60.29 -7.63 -23.24
N ASP A 230 -59.47 -8.61 -23.65
CA ASP A 230 -58.49 -8.65 -24.73
C ASP A 230 -57.87 -7.36 -25.30
N GLY A 231 -56.54 -7.30 -25.27
CA GLY A 231 -55.75 -6.50 -26.22
C GLY A 231 -54.45 -5.97 -25.64
N ASP A 232 -53.33 -6.53 -26.09
CA ASP A 232 -51.98 -5.96 -25.94
C ASP A 232 -51.89 -4.60 -26.62
N GLU A 233 -51.73 -3.50 -25.87
CA GLU A 233 -51.10 -2.27 -26.36
C GLU A 233 -50.28 -1.62 -25.25
N GLU A 234 -49.01 -1.33 -25.55
CA GLU A 234 -48.09 -0.56 -24.71
C GLU A 234 -48.69 0.83 -24.45
N LEU A 235 -49.10 1.09 -23.20
CA LEU A 235 -49.56 2.41 -22.79
C LEU A 235 -48.36 3.27 -22.41
N GLU A 236 -48.04 4.23 -23.29
CA GLU A 236 -47.23 5.40 -22.97
C GLU A 236 -47.83 6.12 -21.75
N GLU A 237 -47.07 6.17 -20.65
CA GLU A 237 -47.39 6.93 -19.45
C GLU A 237 -47.35 8.44 -19.75
N ASN A 238 -48.45 8.98 -20.29
CA ASN A 238 -48.74 10.41 -20.25
C ASN A 238 -49.36 10.75 -18.88
N ASP A 239 -48.47 11.00 -17.92
CA ASP A 239 -48.69 11.12 -16.48
C ASP A 239 -49.26 12.49 -16.04
N GLU A 240 -50.27 13.05 -16.75
CA GLU A 240 -50.77 14.40 -16.43
C GLU A 240 -52.29 14.58 -16.24
N GLU A 241 -53.13 13.56 -16.35
CA GLU A 241 -54.59 13.73 -16.14
C GLU A 241 -55.17 12.89 -14.98
N GLU A 242 -55.68 13.62 -13.96
CA GLU A 242 -56.74 13.26 -12.99
C GLU A 242 -56.40 12.64 -11.60
N GLU A 243 -55.68 13.38 -10.74
CA GLU A 243 -55.78 13.23 -9.26
C GLU A 243 -56.79 14.23 -8.67
N SER A 244 -58.04 14.23 -9.16
CA SER A 244 -59.09 15.03 -8.49
C SER A 244 -59.65 14.22 -7.31
N CYS A 245 -59.60 14.78 -6.09
CA CYS A 245 -60.21 14.18 -4.89
C CYS A 245 -61.76 14.13 -4.91
N SER A 246 -62.38 14.15 -6.10
CA SER A 246 -63.82 14.12 -6.28
C SER A 246 -64.46 12.78 -5.87
N LEU A 247 -63.69 11.69 -5.98
CA LEU A 247 -64.08 10.32 -5.60
C LEU A 247 -63.73 9.95 -4.14
N CYS A 248 -62.98 10.80 -3.43
CA CYS A 248 -62.59 10.55 -2.05
C CYS A 248 -63.77 10.78 -1.08
N ASP A 249 -63.89 9.93 -0.05
CA ASP A 249 -64.96 10.02 0.95
C ASP A 249 -64.79 11.29 1.80
N LYS A 250 -65.73 12.23 1.65
CA LYS A 250 -65.74 13.50 2.38
C LYS A 250 -65.91 13.30 3.89
N ASN A 251 -66.41 12.17 4.36
CA ASN A 251 -66.47 11.86 5.80
C ASN A 251 -65.09 11.60 6.42
N MET A 252 -64.09 11.30 5.59
CA MET A 252 -62.69 11.14 6.01
C MET A 252 -61.94 12.46 6.11
N THR A 253 -62.62 13.59 5.87
CA THR A 253 -62.04 14.93 6.06
C THR A 253 -62.03 15.35 7.53
N VAL A 254 -61.02 16.13 7.92
CA VAL A 254 -60.89 16.72 9.25
C VAL A 254 -61.72 18.00 9.29
N LYS A 255 -62.71 18.07 10.18
CA LYS A 255 -63.52 19.28 10.37
C LYS A 255 -62.64 20.44 10.84
N ARG A 256 -62.67 21.55 10.10
CA ARG A 256 -61.90 22.77 10.37
C ARG A 256 -62.78 23.99 10.20
N ASN A 257 -62.67 24.96 11.12
CA ASN A 257 -63.37 26.24 11.00
C ASN A 257 -62.72 27.10 9.90
N PRO A 258 -63.49 27.83 9.09
CA PRO A 258 -62.95 28.82 8.16
C PRO A 258 -62.05 29.82 8.89
N ARG A 259 -60.90 30.16 8.30
CA ARG A 259 -60.02 31.25 8.76
C ARG A 259 -59.31 31.87 7.57
N ASP A 260 -58.84 33.10 7.77
CA ASP A 260 -57.98 33.77 6.81
C ASP A 260 -56.58 33.14 6.76
N MET A 261 -55.85 33.50 5.70
CA MET A 261 -54.47 33.09 5.47
C MET A 261 -53.56 33.58 6.60
N VAL A 262 -52.65 32.72 7.04
CA VAL A 262 -51.68 33.03 8.11
C VAL A 262 -50.26 32.83 7.61
N VAL A 263 -49.37 33.72 8.04
CA VAL A 263 -47.92 33.57 7.86
C VAL A 263 -47.35 32.82 9.07
N HIS A 264 -46.62 31.75 8.82
CA HIS A 264 -45.93 30.96 9.83
C HIS A 264 -44.41 31.12 9.68
N TYR A 265 -43.73 31.24 10.81
CA TYR A 265 -42.28 31.38 10.88
C TYR A 265 -41.68 30.14 11.53
N GLY A 266 -40.82 29.41 10.81
CA GLY A 266 -40.17 28.25 11.40
C GLY A 266 -39.48 27.32 10.40
N LEU A 267 -39.43 26.04 10.75
CA LEU A 267 -38.58 25.06 10.08
C LEU A 267 -39.17 24.54 8.76
N ILE A 268 -38.37 24.62 7.70
CA ILE A 268 -38.64 24.01 6.38
C ILE A 268 -37.72 22.81 6.17
N ALA A 269 -38.29 21.65 5.82
CA ALA A 269 -37.53 20.45 5.46
C ALA A 269 -37.34 20.38 3.94
N SER A 270 -36.08 20.34 3.51
CA SER A 270 -35.68 20.34 2.10
C SER A 270 -34.98 19.03 1.74
N GLY A 271 -35.29 18.42 0.59
CA GLY A 271 -34.61 17.19 0.16
C GLY A 271 -34.83 16.86 -1.31
N ASP A 272 -34.03 15.94 -1.84
CA ASP A 272 -34.06 15.53 -3.25
C ASP A 272 -35.21 14.52 -3.54
N LYS A 273 -36.00 14.15 -2.52
CA LYS A 273 -37.12 13.21 -2.63
C LYS A 273 -38.48 13.90 -2.39
N LEU A 274 -39.44 13.64 -3.27
CA LEU A 274 -40.81 14.12 -3.13
C LEU A 274 -41.62 13.24 -2.17
N ILE A 275 -42.19 13.84 -1.11
CA ILE A 275 -43.09 13.13 -0.19
C ILE A 275 -44.52 13.19 -0.72
N LYS A 276 -45.13 12.03 -0.94
CA LYS A 276 -46.51 11.88 -1.48
C LYS A 276 -47.45 11.11 -0.54
N ASP A 277 -47.07 10.87 0.71
CA ASP A 277 -47.92 10.14 1.65
C ASP A 277 -47.84 10.71 3.08
N ALA A 278 -48.98 10.67 3.76
CA ALA A 278 -49.13 11.27 5.08
C ALA A 278 -48.30 10.55 6.16
N ALA A 279 -47.99 9.26 5.99
CA ALA A 279 -47.24 8.47 6.97
C ALA A 279 -45.76 8.87 6.95
N SER A 280 -45.14 8.94 5.77
CA SER A 280 -43.77 9.41 5.56
C SER A 280 -43.60 10.87 6.02
N ARG A 281 -44.55 11.75 5.69
CA ARG A 281 -44.57 13.13 6.19
C ARG A 281 -44.57 13.18 7.72
N ASN A 282 -45.48 12.44 8.36
CA ASN A 282 -45.61 12.45 9.82
C ASN A 282 -44.37 11.85 10.49
N LYS A 283 -43.78 10.80 9.90
CA LYS A 283 -42.52 10.21 10.35
C LYS A 283 -41.39 11.24 10.26
N LEU A 284 -41.23 11.90 9.11
CA LEU A 284 -40.23 12.95 8.93
C LEU A 284 -40.38 14.08 9.95
N ASN A 285 -41.61 14.57 10.17
CA ASN A 285 -41.85 15.60 11.17
C ASN A 285 -41.44 15.12 12.57
N LYS A 286 -41.78 13.88 12.94
CA LYS A 286 -41.41 13.29 14.24
C LYS A 286 -39.89 13.15 14.40
N ASP A 287 -39.21 12.66 13.37
CA ASP A 287 -37.75 12.45 13.36
C ASP A 287 -37.00 13.79 13.48
N LEU A 288 -37.59 14.88 12.98
CA LEU A 288 -37.08 16.25 13.09
C LEU A 288 -37.63 17.03 14.31
N GLY A 289 -38.14 16.33 15.33
CA GLY A 289 -38.53 16.95 16.61
C GLY A 289 -39.91 17.61 16.63
N GLY A 290 -40.76 17.33 15.62
CA GLY A 290 -42.18 17.70 15.59
C GLY A 290 -42.48 19.12 15.08
N ASN A 291 -41.46 19.91 14.73
CA ASN A 291 -41.59 21.35 14.46
C ASN A 291 -41.54 21.72 12.96
N VAL A 292 -41.57 20.76 12.03
CA VAL A 292 -41.53 21.03 10.59
C VAL A 292 -42.85 21.66 10.17
N LEU A 293 -42.80 22.78 9.45
CA LEU A 293 -43.98 23.50 8.95
C LEU A 293 -44.24 23.23 7.47
N CYS A 294 -43.18 23.10 6.67
CA CYS A 294 -43.22 22.93 5.23
C CYS A 294 -42.17 21.92 4.76
N ILE A 295 -42.49 21.15 3.70
CA ILE A 295 -41.59 20.25 3.00
C ILE A 295 -41.50 20.69 1.53
N GLU A 296 -40.28 20.81 1.01
CA GLU A 296 -39.98 21.22 -0.38
C GLU A 296 -38.66 20.58 -0.87
N MET A 297 -38.21 20.88 -2.09
CA MET A 297 -37.14 20.12 -2.75
C MET A 297 -35.90 20.90 -3.21
N GLU A 298 -35.83 22.22 -3.01
CA GLU A 298 -34.77 23.03 -3.63
C GLU A 298 -33.95 23.88 -2.67
N ALA A 299 -34.52 24.29 -1.52
CA ALA A 299 -33.88 25.27 -0.65
C ALA A 299 -32.52 24.82 -0.10
N ALA A 300 -32.32 23.53 0.20
CA ALA A 300 -31.06 23.02 0.72
C ALA A 300 -29.88 23.21 -0.25
N GLY A 301 -30.14 23.26 -1.56
CA GLY A 301 -29.13 23.57 -2.57
C GLY A 301 -28.62 25.01 -2.50
N LEU A 302 -29.43 25.93 -1.95
CA LEU A 302 -29.11 27.36 -1.89
C LEU A 302 -28.44 27.77 -0.58
N MET A 303 -28.92 27.29 0.57
CA MET A 303 -28.60 27.87 1.89
C MET A 303 -27.10 28.07 2.17
N ASN A 304 -26.22 27.19 1.68
CA ASN A 304 -24.78 27.29 1.94
C ASN A 304 -24.03 28.24 0.99
N GLN A 305 -24.53 28.42 -0.22
CA GLN A 305 -23.82 29.13 -1.30
C GLN A 305 -24.51 30.43 -1.71
N PHE A 306 -25.80 30.58 -1.36
CA PHE A 306 -26.64 31.72 -1.71
C PHE A 306 -27.33 32.23 -0.43
N PRO A 307 -26.89 33.37 0.12
CA PRO A 307 -27.41 33.93 1.38
C PRO A 307 -28.86 34.38 1.17
N CYS A 308 -29.82 33.51 1.50
CA CYS A 308 -31.23 33.74 1.17
C CYS A 308 -32.22 33.37 2.29
N LEU A 309 -33.42 33.93 2.17
CA LEU A 309 -34.59 33.56 2.96
C LEU A 309 -35.57 32.76 2.09
N ILE A 310 -36.11 31.67 2.64
CA ILE A 310 -37.04 30.79 1.94
C ILE A 310 -38.48 31.14 2.31
N ILE A 311 -39.32 31.34 1.31
CA ILE A 311 -40.74 31.70 1.44
C ILE A 311 -41.56 30.70 0.62
N ARG A 312 -42.40 29.91 1.28
CA ARG A 312 -43.23 28.88 0.64
C ARG A 312 -44.71 29.14 0.86
N GLY A 313 -45.45 29.26 -0.24
CA GLY A 313 -46.91 29.20 -0.22
C GLY A 313 -47.36 27.75 -0.17
N ILE A 314 -48.31 27.44 0.71
CA ILE A 314 -48.72 26.06 0.93
C ILE A 314 -49.75 25.63 -0.10
N CYS A 315 -49.38 24.69 -0.97
CA CYS A 315 -50.22 24.23 -2.08
C CYS A 315 -50.79 22.81 -1.91
N ASP A 316 -50.18 21.99 -1.05
CA ASP A 316 -50.66 20.67 -0.68
C ASP A 316 -50.22 20.33 0.75
N TYR A 317 -50.49 19.11 1.20
CA TYR A 317 -50.11 18.64 2.53
C TYR A 317 -49.02 17.57 2.53
N ALA A 318 -48.23 17.45 1.46
CA ALA A 318 -47.25 16.38 1.28
C ALA A 318 -47.85 14.98 1.54
N ASP A 319 -49.07 14.76 1.07
CA ASP A 319 -49.78 13.48 1.14
C ASP A 319 -50.31 13.08 -0.25
N SER A 320 -51.13 12.03 -0.29
CA SER A 320 -51.64 11.46 -1.54
C SER A 320 -52.81 12.25 -2.13
N HIS A 321 -53.33 13.27 -1.44
CA HIS A 321 -54.50 14.06 -1.84
C HIS A 321 -54.10 15.41 -2.42
N LYS A 322 -53.25 15.39 -3.44
CA LYS A 322 -52.73 16.61 -4.05
C LYS A 322 -53.84 17.41 -4.73
N ASN A 323 -53.78 18.72 -4.57
CA ASN A 323 -54.68 19.64 -5.26
C ASN A 323 -53.85 20.68 -6.05
N LYS A 324 -53.65 20.41 -7.34
CA LYS A 324 -52.86 21.29 -8.22
C LYS A 324 -53.47 22.69 -8.36
N ASP A 325 -54.78 22.87 -8.10
CA ASP A 325 -55.46 24.17 -8.20
C ASP A 325 -54.92 25.19 -7.18
N TRP A 326 -54.37 24.73 -6.06
CA TRP A 326 -53.79 25.62 -5.04
C TRP A 326 -52.42 26.16 -5.41
N GLN A 327 -51.70 25.56 -6.36
CA GLN A 327 -50.32 25.94 -6.65
C GLN A 327 -50.18 27.37 -7.15
N GLU A 328 -51.12 27.84 -7.97
CA GLU A 328 -51.08 29.21 -8.47
C GLU A 328 -51.43 30.21 -7.38
N TYR A 329 -52.48 29.95 -6.61
CA TYR A 329 -52.84 30.80 -5.47
C TYR A 329 -51.69 30.89 -4.46
N ALA A 330 -51.14 29.75 -4.07
CA ALA A 330 -50.02 29.65 -3.13
C ALA A 330 -48.78 30.40 -3.63
N ALA A 331 -48.44 30.27 -4.92
CA ALA A 331 -47.31 30.99 -5.51
C ALA A 331 -47.51 32.52 -5.47
N ILE A 332 -48.71 33.00 -5.77
CA ILE A 332 -49.03 34.44 -5.76
C ILE A 332 -48.99 35.01 -4.33
N ILE A 333 -49.54 34.27 -3.36
CA ILE A 333 -49.51 34.68 -1.96
C ILE A 333 -48.08 34.73 -1.41
N ALA A 334 -47.25 33.74 -1.72
CA ALA A 334 -45.83 33.72 -1.35
C ALA A 334 -45.06 34.90 -1.97
N ALA A 335 -45.32 35.21 -3.24
CA ALA A 335 -44.72 36.35 -3.93
C ALA A 335 -45.19 37.70 -3.36
N ALA A 336 -46.47 37.81 -2.99
CA ALA A 336 -47.00 39.01 -2.32
C ALA A 336 -46.36 39.23 -0.94
N PHE A 337 -46.18 38.16 -0.16
CA PHE A 337 -45.44 38.24 1.10
C PHE A 337 -43.99 38.67 0.88
N ALA A 338 -43.32 38.13 -0.14
CA ALA A 338 -41.95 38.54 -0.48
C ALA A 338 -41.88 40.03 -0.86
N LYS A 339 -42.86 40.54 -1.63
CA LYS A 339 -42.99 41.99 -1.90
C LYS A 339 -43.14 42.80 -0.61
N GLU A 340 -44.03 42.35 0.29
CA GLU A 340 -44.28 42.99 1.57
C GLU A 340 -43.01 43.06 2.43
N LEU A 341 -42.29 41.94 2.55
CA LEU A 341 -41.02 41.87 3.27
C LEU A 341 -39.99 42.87 2.75
N LEU A 342 -39.86 42.99 1.42
CA LEU A 342 -38.93 43.92 0.79
C LEU A 342 -39.26 45.39 1.06
N GLN A 343 -40.51 45.72 1.44
CA GLN A 343 -40.84 47.06 1.93
C GLN A 343 -40.16 47.38 3.26
N TYR A 344 -39.77 46.38 4.06
CA TYR A 344 -39.15 46.59 5.38
C TYR A 344 -37.63 46.43 5.37
N VAL A 345 -37.04 45.93 4.29
CA VAL A 345 -35.59 45.80 4.14
C VAL A 345 -34.99 47.19 3.86
N GLN A 346 -34.05 47.64 4.70
CA GLN A 346 -33.37 48.92 4.50
C GLN A 346 -32.18 48.78 3.55
N ALA A 347 -32.05 49.67 2.56
CA ALA A 347 -30.93 49.65 1.62
C ALA A 347 -29.56 49.75 2.32
N ARG A 348 -29.47 50.48 3.43
CA ARG A 348 -28.26 50.63 4.25
C ARG A 348 -27.83 49.33 4.95
N GLU A 349 -28.78 48.47 5.33
CA GLU A 349 -28.48 47.17 5.94
C GLU A 349 -27.84 46.23 4.92
N LEU A 350 -28.20 46.36 3.64
CA LEU A 350 -27.58 45.64 2.54
C LEU A 350 -26.16 46.15 2.24
N GLU A 351 -25.78 47.39 2.58
CA GLU A 351 -24.41 47.87 2.38
C GLU A 351 -23.37 47.06 3.17
N GLY A 352 -23.73 46.61 4.38
CA GLY A 352 -22.87 45.82 5.26
C GLY A 352 -22.72 44.34 4.89
N GLU A 353 -23.59 43.81 4.02
CA GLU A 353 -23.50 42.43 3.52
C GLU A 353 -22.45 42.33 2.41
N ARG A 354 -21.69 41.23 2.39
CA ARG A 354 -20.65 40.99 1.37
C ARG A 354 -21.30 40.57 0.05
N PRO A 355 -20.79 41.04 -1.10
CA PRO A 355 -21.23 40.54 -2.40
C PRO A 355 -21.03 39.04 -2.54
N LEU A 356 -21.96 38.37 -3.21
CA LEU A 356 -21.99 36.92 -3.40
C LEU A 356 -20.77 36.39 -4.16
N LYS A 357 -20.23 37.18 -5.09
CA LYS A 357 -19.04 36.84 -5.87
C LYS A 357 -17.81 36.63 -4.99
N ASP A 358 -17.61 37.48 -3.98
CA ASP A 358 -16.45 37.40 -3.08
C ASP A 358 -16.52 36.16 -2.18
N LEU A 359 -17.73 35.69 -1.83
CA LEU A 359 -17.93 34.43 -1.11
C LEU A 359 -17.55 33.21 -1.98
N LEU A 360 -17.87 33.24 -3.27
CA LEU A 360 -17.58 32.15 -4.22
C LEU A 360 -16.08 32.09 -4.58
N GLU A 361 -15.39 33.23 -4.71
CA GLU A 361 -13.95 33.29 -4.99
C GLU A 361 -13.10 32.71 -3.85
N ASN A 362 -13.48 32.95 -2.59
CA ASN A 362 -12.81 32.36 -1.42
C ASN A 362 -12.92 30.82 -1.39
N VAL A 363 -14.07 30.27 -1.78
CA VAL A 363 -14.24 28.82 -1.90
C VAL A 363 -13.39 28.26 -3.03
N HIS A 364 -13.28 28.96 -4.17
CA HIS A 364 -12.43 28.53 -5.28
C HIS A 364 -10.95 28.48 -4.90
N SER A 365 -10.45 29.44 -4.13
CA SER A 365 -9.08 29.44 -3.60
C SER A 365 -8.82 28.25 -2.69
N ILE A 366 -9.72 27.96 -1.76
CA ILE A 366 -9.60 26.82 -0.83
C ILE A 366 -9.67 25.48 -1.59
N VAL A 367 -10.52 25.37 -2.60
CA VAL A 367 -10.64 24.18 -3.46
C VAL A 367 -9.38 23.97 -4.31
N SER A 368 -8.75 25.03 -4.79
CA SER A 368 -7.48 24.93 -5.53
C SER A 368 -6.33 24.47 -4.63
N GLU A 369 -6.22 24.99 -3.41
CA GLU A 369 -5.24 24.53 -2.42
C GLU A 369 -5.48 23.06 -2.03
N THR A 370 -6.73 22.67 -1.75
CA THR A 370 -7.06 21.26 -1.47
C THR A 370 -6.86 20.34 -2.67
N GLN A 371 -7.07 20.81 -3.91
CA GLN A 371 -6.77 20.02 -5.10
C GLN A 371 -5.27 19.79 -5.26
N GLN A 372 -4.45 20.78 -4.92
CA GLN A 372 -3.00 20.65 -4.92
C GLN A 372 -2.53 19.67 -3.84
N ASP A 373 -3.09 19.78 -2.62
CA ASP A 373 -2.83 18.83 -1.52
C ASP A 373 -3.29 17.41 -1.88
N VAL A 374 -4.46 17.24 -2.50
CA VAL A 374 -4.97 15.93 -2.95
C VAL A 374 -4.09 15.35 -4.05
N THR A 375 -3.57 16.19 -4.96
CA THR A 375 -2.65 15.73 -6.01
C THR A 375 -1.31 15.29 -5.41
N GLU A 376 -0.80 16.01 -4.40
CA GLU A 376 0.40 15.62 -3.67
C GLU A 376 0.18 14.33 -2.86
N ILE A 377 -0.97 14.19 -2.20
CA ILE A 377 -1.35 12.96 -1.47
C ILE A 377 -1.47 11.78 -2.44
N LYS A 378 -2.09 11.96 -3.61
CA LYS A 378 -2.17 10.91 -4.66
C LYS A 378 -0.79 10.53 -5.18
N ALA A 379 0.10 11.48 -5.42
CA ALA A 379 1.47 11.19 -5.87
C ALA A 379 2.28 10.45 -4.79
N ARG A 380 2.13 10.82 -3.52
CA ARG A 380 2.74 10.11 -2.38
C ARG A 380 2.16 8.70 -2.23
N GLN A 381 0.85 8.53 -2.40
CA GLN A 381 0.20 7.22 -2.35
C GLN A 381 0.68 6.33 -3.50
N GLN A 382 0.67 6.83 -4.74
CA GLN A 382 1.17 6.09 -5.90
C GLN A 382 2.63 5.64 -5.70
N LYS A 383 3.49 6.52 -5.20
CA LYS A 383 4.89 6.16 -4.92
C LYS A 383 5.02 5.11 -3.81
N ASN A 384 4.14 5.12 -2.82
CA ASN A 384 4.10 4.10 -1.78
C ASN A 384 3.63 2.75 -2.34
N ASP A 385 2.61 2.75 -3.21
CA ASP A 385 2.09 1.56 -3.88
C ASP A 385 3.16 0.99 -4.84
N ASP A 386 3.85 1.84 -5.59
CA ASP A 386 4.97 1.48 -6.46
C ASP A 386 6.11 0.81 -5.67
N ASN A 387 6.52 1.40 -4.54
CA ASN A 387 7.54 0.81 -3.67
C ASN A 387 7.09 -0.53 -3.10
N TYR A 388 5.81 -0.66 -2.74
CA TYR A 388 5.23 -1.92 -2.25
C TYR A 388 5.32 -3.02 -3.31
N ILE A 389 4.98 -2.72 -4.58
CA ILE A 389 5.10 -3.66 -5.70
C ILE A 389 6.57 -4.05 -5.94
N LEU A 390 7.50 -3.09 -5.90
CA LEU A 390 8.93 -3.36 -6.07
C LEU A 390 9.51 -4.23 -4.95
N ASP A 391 9.08 -4.02 -3.71
CA ASP A 391 9.47 -4.85 -2.57
C ASP A 391 8.84 -6.24 -2.62
N TRP A 392 7.63 -6.36 -3.18
CA TRP A 392 7.01 -7.65 -3.47
C TRP A 392 7.84 -8.48 -4.46
N LEU A 393 8.39 -7.88 -5.53
CA LEU A 393 9.23 -8.59 -6.51
C LEU A 393 10.42 -9.29 -5.84
N THR A 394 11.16 -8.57 -5.00
CA THR A 394 12.24 -9.14 -4.19
C THR A 394 12.59 -8.24 -3.01
N GLU A 395 12.83 -8.85 -1.84
CA GLU A 395 13.33 -8.15 -0.65
C GLU A 395 14.81 -7.74 -0.79
N VAL A 396 15.53 -8.30 -1.77
CA VAL A 396 16.96 -8.01 -1.96
C VAL A 396 17.13 -6.56 -2.43
N ASN A 397 17.89 -5.77 -1.67
CA ASN A 397 18.22 -4.39 -2.01
C ASN A 397 19.75 -4.21 -2.11
N TYR A 398 20.26 -4.26 -3.34
CA TYR A 398 21.68 -3.99 -3.64
C TYR A 398 22.04 -2.50 -3.48
N GLY A 399 21.07 -1.58 -3.54
CA GLY A 399 21.28 -0.15 -3.31
C GLY A 399 21.89 0.14 -1.94
N LEU A 400 21.41 -0.54 -0.90
CA LEU A 400 22.00 -0.42 0.44
C LEU A 400 23.43 -0.94 0.50
N GLN A 401 23.80 -1.96 -0.29
CA GLN A 401 25.16 -2.50 -0.32
C GLN A 401 26.09 -1.55 -1.10
N HIS A 402 25.59 -0.99 -2.20
CA HIS A 402 26.30 0.01 -2.96
C HIS A 402 26.68 1.22 -2.10
N SER A 403 25.73 1.80 -1.36
CA SER A 403 26.00 2.92 -0.44
C SER A 403 27.04 2.58 0.63
N GLN A 404 27.04 1.33 1.11
CA GLN A 404 28.03 0.84 2.07
C GLN A 404 29.43 0.79 1.45
N TYR A 405 29.60 0.15 0.29
CA TYR A 405 30.91 0.09 -0.37
C TYR A 405 31.43 1.47 -0.78
N ARG A 406 30.53 2.36 -1.22
CA ARG A 406 30.85 3.76 -1.50
C ARG A 406 31.39 4.50 -0.26
N SER A 407 30.85 4.23 0.92
CA SER A 407 31.33 4.84 2.18
C SER A 407 32.71 4.34 2.63
N LEU A 408 33.12 3.15 2.19
CA LEU A 408 34.43 2.56 2.48
C LEU A 408 35.52 2.97 1.49
N ARG A 409 35.13 3.56 0.36
CA ARG A 409 36.06 4.03 -0.68
C ARG A 409 36.88 5.19 -0.13
N GLN A 410 38.21 5.08 -0.25
CA GLN A 410 39.10 6.20 -0.01
C GLN A 410 39.01 7.21 -1.17
N PRO A 411 38.71 8.49 -0.93
CA PRO A 411 38.75 9.50 -1.99
C PRO A 411 40.15 9.58 -2.62
N GLY A 412 40.19 9.67 -3.94
CA GLY A 412 41.43 9.78 -4.72
C GLY A 412 41.98 8.46 -5.27
N THR A 413 41.48 7.29 -4.83
CA THR A 413 41.94 5.99 -5.31
C THR A 413 41.10 5.44 -6.47
N GLY A 414 41.69 4.57 -7.31
CA GLY A 414 40.98 3.88 -8.40
C GLY A 414 40.68 4.74 -9.62
N GLY A 415 41.16 5.99 -9.64
CA GLY A 415 40.94 6.95 -10.75
C GLY A 415 41.65 6.58 -12.06
N TRP A 416 42.47 5.53 -12.06
CA TRP A 416 43.12 4.99 -13.26
C TRP A 416 42.15 4.21 -14.15
N LEU A 417 41.14 3.53 -13.58
CA LEU A 417 40.24 2.66 -14.36
C LEU A 417 39.40 3.46 -15.38
N PRO A 418 38.73 4.57 -15.02
CA PRO A 418 37.98 5.38 -15.99
C PRO A 418 38.87 6.04 -17.07
N LYS A 419 40.17 6.15 -16.82
CA LYS A 419 41.15 6.70 -17.77
C LYS A 419 41.64 5.65 -18.77
N MET A 420 41.47 4.35 -18.50
CA MET A 420 41.91 3.29 -19.40
C MET A 420 41.11 3.26 -20.70
N ASP A 421 41.81 3.11 -21.83
CA ASP A 421 41.20 3.01 -23.15
C ASP A 421 40.23 1.84 -23.26
N LYS A 422 40.57 0.69 -22.66
CA LYS A 422 39.70 -0.50 -22.59
C LYS A 422 38.37 -0.20 -21.89
N PHE A 423 38.39 0.57 -20.79
CA PHE A 423 37.19 0.96 -20.06
C PHE A 423 36.36 1.97 -20.86
N ARG A 424 36.99 2.97 -21.45
CA ARG A 424 36.31 3.95 -22.32
C ARG A 424 35.70 3.30 -23.57
N ALA A 425 36.37 2.31 -24.15
CA ALA A 425 35.83 1.52 -25.25
C ALA A 425 34.58 0.75 -24.82
N TRP A 426 34.59 0.14 -23.64
CA TRP A 426 33.41 -0.51 -23.06
C TRP A 426 32.28 0.49 -22.78
N LEU A 427 32.58 1.69 -22.26
CA LEU A 427 31.58 2.71 -21.97
C LEU A 427 30.91 3.23 -23.26
N THR A 428 31.68 3.43 -24.33
CA THR A 428 31.19 4.02 -25.60
C THR A 428 30.57 2.98 -26.55
N THR A 429 31.10 1.76 -26.58
CA THR A 429 30.68 0.73 -27.54
C THR A 429 29.55 -0.13 -26.97
N LYS A 430 28.47 -0.31 -27.76
CA LYS A 430 27.29 -1.08 -27.34
C LYS A 430 27.58 -2.59 -27.31
N SER A 431 26.88 -3.30 -26.42
CA SER A 431 26.92 -4.76 -26.29
C SER A 431 28.33 -5.33 -26.03
N GLN A 432 29.13 -4.63 -25.21
CA GLN A 432 30.45 -5.09 -24.78
C GLN A 432 30.42 -5.69 -23.38
N THR A 433 31.31 -6.66 -23.17
CA THR A 433 31.53 -7.28 -21.86
C THR A 433 32.94 -6.98 -21.37
N LEU A 434 33.04 -6.35 -20.20
CA LEU A 434 34.30 -6.06 -19.52
C LEU A 434 34.44 -6.99 -18.32
N PHE A 435 35.47 -7.83 -18.33
CA PHE A 435 35.73 -8.79 -17.27
C PHE A 435 37.03 -8.44 -16.55
N CYS A 436 36.89 -8.13 -15.26
CA CYS A 436 37.95 -7.65 -14.41
C CYS A 436 38.39 -8.73 -13.42
N LEU A 437 39.62 -9.21 -13.56
CA LEU A 437 40.22 -10.23 -12.70
C LEU A 437 41.15 -9.57 -11.71
N GLY A 438 41.20 -10.04 -10.47
CA GLY A 438 42.18 -9.51 -9.52
C GLY A 438 42.35 -10.37 -8.29
N ILE A 439 43.49 -10.21 -7.61
CA ILE A 439 43.81 -10.95 -6.39
C ILE A 439 42.83 -10.65 -5.24
N PRO A 440 42.67 -11.56 -4.27
CA PRO A 440 42.06 -11.27 -2.97
C PRO A 440 42.52 -9.92 -2.41
N GLY A 441 41.60 -9.07 -1.93
CA GLY A 441 41.97 -7.82 -1.28
C GLY A 441 42.52 -6.69 -2.18
N ALA A 442 42.53 -6.85 -3.51
CA ALA A 442 42.94 -5.79 -4.45
C ALA A 442 41.97 -4.59 -4.54
N GLY A 443 40.83 -4.63 -3.86
CA GLY A 443 39.83 -3.54 -3.89
C GLY A 443 38.78 -3.63 -5.00
N LYS A 444 38.61 -4.80 -5.65
CA LYS A 444 37.63 -5.03 -6.74
C LYS A 444 36.23 -4.49 -6.43
N THR A 445 35.65 -4.87 -5.29
CA THR A 445 34.30 -4.41 -4.89
C THR A 445 34.21 -2.89 -4.70
N ILE A 446 35.26 -2.28 -4.16
CA ILE A 446 35.34 -0.82 -4.00
C ILE A 446 35.45 -0.14 -5.38
N LEU A 447 36.25 -0.70 -6.28
CA LEU A 447 36.37 -0.25 -7.67
C LEU A 447 35.03 -0.37 -8.42
N THR A 448 34.28 -1.47 -8.21
CA THR A 448 32.94 -1.64 -8.78
C THR A 448 31.98 -0.54 -8.31
N SER A 449 32.06 -0.11 -7.04
CA SER A 449 31.27 1.04 -6.57
C SER A 449 31.66 2.35 -7.26
N LEU A 450 32.95 2.54 -7.57
CA LEU A 450 33.42 3.68 -8.37
C LEU A 450 32.88 3.62 -9.80
N VAL A 451 32.88 2.45 -10.44
CA VAL A 451 32.31 2.27 -11.78
C VAL A 451 30.82 2.64 -11.81
N ILE A 452 30.03 2.23 -10.82
CA ILE A 452 28.59 2.55 -10.77
C ILE A 452 28.37 4.07 -10.57
N ASP A 453 29.13 4.72 -9.68
CA ASP A 453 29.08 6.18 -9.50
C ASP A 453 29.53 6.94 -10.77
N ASP A 454 30.56 6.43 -11.46
CA ASP A 454 31.06 6.99 -12.72
C ASP A 454 30.01 6.84 -13.83
N LEU A 455 29.33 5.71 -13.93
CA LEU A 455 28.19 5.52 -14.85
C LEU A 455 27.06 6.50 -14.56
N TRP A 456 26.71 6.71 -13.28
CA TRP A 456 25.66 7.68 -12.93
C TRP A 456 26.04 9.12 -13.24
N SER A 457 27.31 9.49 -13.18
CA SER A 457 27.76 10.87 -13.45
C SER A 457 28.05 11.12 -14.93
N SER A 458 28.62 10.15 -15.64
CA SER A 458 28.97 10.27 -17.07
C SER A 458 27.78 10.10 -18.01
N VAL A 459 26.72 9.42 -17.56
CA VAL A 459 25.56 9.06 -18.39
C VAL A 459 24.26 9.72 -17.90
N PHE A 460 24.34 10.61 -16.90
CA PHE A 460 23.16 11.23 -16.26
C PHE A 460 22.25 12.00 -17.22
N ASP A 461 22.83 12.62 -18.26
CA ASP A 461 22.12 13.49 -19.22
C ASP A 461 21.51 12.73 -20.42
N GLU A 462 21.87 11.45 -20.63
CA GLU A 462 21.21 10.63 -21.65
C GLU A 462 19.89 10.07 -21.09
N SER A 463 18.78 10.71 -21.45
CA SER A 463 17.46 10.60 -20.79
C SER A 463 16.78 9.21 -20.81
N ASN A 464 17.48 8.14 -21.19
CA ASN A 464 16.90 6.81 -21.24
C ASN A 464 17.92 5.66 -21.13
N ILE A 465 18.84 5.72 -20.15
CA ILE A 465 19.80 4.63 -19.87
C ILE A 465 19.49 3.94 -18.53
N GLY A 466 19.44 2.61 -18.57
CA GLY A 466 19.19 1.77 -17.40
C GLY A 466 20.49 1.29 -16.76
N ILE A 467 20.60 1.36 -15.44
CA ILE A 467 21.76 0.84 -14.70
C ILE A 467 21.26 -0.10 -13.62
N ALA A 468 21.75 -1.33 -13.62
CA ALA A 468 21.45 -2.34 -12.61
C ALA A 468 22.73 -3.04 -12.16
N TYR A 469 22.78 -3.46 -10.89
CA TYR A 469 23.97 -4.08 -10.34
C TYR A 469 23.68 -5.15 -9.29
N ILE A 470 24.62 -6.09 -9.16
CA ILE A 470 24.55 -7.26 -8.27
C ILE A 470 25.88 -7.38 -7.53
N TYR A 471 25.83 -7.53 -6.21
CA TYR A 471 26.99 -7.86 -5.37
C TYR A 471 26.87 -9.29 -4.84
N PHE A 472 27.69 -10.21 -5.35
CA PHE A 472 27.72 -11.58 -4.81
C PHE A 472 28.39 -11.63 -3.43
N SER A 473 28.02 -12.64 -2.66
CA SER A 473 28.49 -12.83 -1.28
C SER A 473 28.30 -14.28 -0.82
N PHE A 474 29.35 -14.91 -0.32
CA PHE A 474 29.29 -16.28 0.21
C PHE A 474 28.28 -16.47 1.35
N GLN A 475 27.97 -15.42 2.10
CA GLN A 475 27.09 -15.50 3.28
C GLN A 475 25.59 -15.50 2.91
N ARG A 476 25.25 -15.18 1.65
CA ARG A 476 23.86 -15.02 1.18
C ARG A 476 23.46 -16.02 0.08
N GLN A 477 24.13 -17.17 0.00
CA GLN A 477 23.90 -18.17 -1.06
C GLN A 477 22.43 -18.61 -1.19
N LYS A 478 21.70 -18.75 -0.07
CA LYS A 478 20.26 -19.11 -0.07
C LYS A 478 19.36 -18.04 -0.71
N GLU A 479 19.84 -16.81 -0.83
CA GLU A 479 19.11 -15.68 -1.42
C GLU A 479 19.52 -15.39 -2.87
N GLN A 480 20.59 -16.03 -3.35
CA GLN A 480 21.19 -15.82 -4.68
C GLN A 480 20.78 -16.92 -5.66
N THR A 481 19.48 -17.19 -5.79
CA THR A 481 18.96 -18.09 -6.84
C THR A 481 18.81 -17.31 -8.15
N LEU A 482 18.81 -18.01 -9.30
CA LEU A 482 18.67 -17.38 -10.62
C LEU A 482 17.46 -16.45 -10.70
N ASP A 483 16.29 -16.91 -10.27
CA ASP A 483 15.04 -16.14 -10.28
C ASP A 483 15.16 -14.86 -9.46
N ARG A 484 15.80 -14.92 -8.29
CA ARG A 484 15.99 -13.76 -7.40
C ARG A 484 16.96 -12.74 -7.98
N LEU A 485 18.00 -13.18 -8.68
CA LEU A 485 18.94 -12.30 -9.38
C LEU A 485 18.22 -11.56 -10.52
N LEU A 486 17.40 -12.26 -11.30
CA LEU A 486 16.62 -11.66 -12.38
C LEU A 486 15.54 -10.69 -11.86
N LEU A 487 14.84 -11.06 -10.78
CA LEU A 487 13.89 -10.17 -10.09
C LEU A 487 14.58 -8.93 -9.52
N SER A 488 15.83 -9.04 -9.06
CA SER A 488 16.61 -7.88 -8.61
C SER A 488 16.95 -6.92 -9.76
N LEU A 489 17.34 -7.45 -10.92
CA LEU A 489 17.55 -6.63 -12.12
C LEU A 489 16.25 -5.94 -12.53
N LEU A 490 15.14 -6.67 -12.52
CA LEU A 490 13.81 -6.12 -12.82
C LEU A 490 13.43 -5.01 -11.84
N LYS A 491 13.59 -5.23 -10.52
CA LYS A 491 13.30 -4.23 -9.48
C LYS A 491 14.09 -2.94 -9.69
N GLN A 492 15.39 -3.06 -9.96
CA GLN A 492 16.26 -1.89 -10.17
C GLN A 492 15.90 -1.13 -11.43
N LEU A 493 15.66 -1.83 -12.54
CA LEU A 493 15.32 -1.20 -13.81
C LEU A 493 13.90 -0.63 -13.81
N ALA A 494 12.92 -1.28 -13.19
CA ALA A 494 11.56 -0.77 -13.08
C ALA A 494 11.50 0.46 -12.16
N GLY A 495 12.18 0.42 -11.01
CA GLY A 495 12.17 1.51 -10.03
C GLY A 495 12.93 2.78 -10.45
N LYS A 496 13.64 2.76 -11.59
CA LYS A 496 14.34 3.93 -12.16
C LYS A 496 13.54 4.65 -13.24
N LEU A 497 12.43 4.09 -13.69
CA LEU A 497 11.53 4.74 -14.64
C LEU A 497 10.67 5.79 -13.94
N ALA A 498 10.24 6.83 -14.68
CA ALA A 498 9.41 7.92 -14.15
C ALA A 498 8.03 7.44 -13.68
N SER A 499 7.53 6.36 -14.27
CA SER A 499 6.28 5.68 -13.90
C SER A 499 6.49 4.18 -13.89
N MET A 500 5.80 3.47 -12.99
CA MET A 500 5.85 2.02 -12.94
C MET A 500 5.40 1.41 -14.28
N PRO A 501 6.15 0.45 -14.85
CA PRO A 501 5.71 -0.29 -16.03
C PRO A 501 4.40 -1.05 -15.77
N GLU A 502 3.41 -0.89 -16.64
CA GLU A 502 2.14 -1.64 -16.58
C GLU A 502 2.39 -3.14 -16.50
N GLU A 503 3.40 -3.65 -17.21
CA GLU A 503 3.75 -5.07 -17.20
C GLU A 503 4.18 -5.60 -15.81
N VAL A 504 4.75 -4.73 -14.96
CA VAL A 504 5.13 -5.07 -13.58
C VAL A 504 3.91 -5.04 -12.66
N VAL A 505 3.00 -4.09 -12.88
CA VAL A 505 1.74 -3.97 -12.12
C VAL A 505 0.80 -5.14 -12.45
N ASP A 506 0.69 -5.52 -13.72
CA ASP A 506 -0.08 -6.68 -14.16
C ASP A 506 0.47 -7.98 -13.58
N LEU A 507 1.81 -8.12 -13.56
CA LEU A 507 2.46 -9.26 -12.92
C LEU A 507 2.12 -9.33 -11.43
N TYR A 508 2.15 -8.19 -10.73
CA TYR A 508 1.75 -8.10 -9.33
C TYR A 508 0.31 -8.54 -9.12
N HIS A 509 -0.65 -7.93 -9.83
CA HIS A 509 -2.07 -8.26 -9.64
C HIS A 509 -2.44 -9.69 -10.03
N LYS A 510 -1.77 -10.27 -11.05
CA LYS A 510 -1.94 -11.68 -11.42
C LYS A 510 -1.60 -12.59 -10.24
N HIS A 511 -0.41 -12.42 -9.67
CA HIS A 511 0.09 -13.29 -8.61
C HIS A 511 -0.44 -12.95 -7.21
N GLU A 512 -0.87 -11.71 -6.97
CA GLU A 512 -1.57 -11.30 -5.75
C GLU A 512 -2.93 -12.00 -5.63
N LYS A 513 -3.73 -12.02 -6.70
CA LYS A 513 -5.05 -12.67 -6.72
C LYS A 513 -4.95 -14.18 -6.55
N GLU A 514 -3.95 -14.79 -7.16
CA GLU A 514 -3.72 -16.23 -7.13
C GLU A 514 -2.94 -16.69 -5.90
N LEU A 515 -2.41 -15.75 -5.09
CA LEU A 515 -1.52 -16.01 -3.95
C LEU A 515 -0.27 -16.83 -4.33
N THR A 516 0.27 -16.61 -5.53
CA THR A 516 1.43 -17.31 -6.07
C THR A 516 2.64 -16.38 -6.23
N ARG A 517 3.79 -16.92 -6.66
CA ARG A 517 4.99 -16.13 -7.02
C ARG A 517 5.21 -16.18 -8.54
N PRO A 518 5.81 -15.13 -9.15
CA PRO A 518 6.17 -15.13 -10.56
C PRO A 518 7.00 -16.35 -10.95
N THR A 519 6.60 -17.02 -12.03
CA THR A 519 7.41 -18.10 -12.60
C THR A 519 8.64 -17.52 -13.31
N TYR A 520 9.64 -18.36 -13.60
CA TYR A 520 10.82 -17.96 -14.38
C TYR A 520 10.44 -17.30 -15.72
N GLU A 521 9.44 -17.84 -16.43
CA GLU A 521 9.00 -17.28 -17.72
C GLU A 521 8.30 -15.93 -17.55
N ASP A 522 7.49 -15.75 -16.51
CA ASP A 522 6.88 -14.46 -16.19
C ASP A 522 7.96 -13.39 -15.92
N ILE A 523 8.97 -13.73 -15.12
CA ILE A 523 10.09 -12.83 -14.78
C ILE A 523 10.83 -12.39 -16.04
N ILE A 524 11.17 -13.33 -16.92
CA ILE A 524 11.88 -13.05 -18.16
C ILE A 524 11.03 -12.22 -19.12
N TYR A 525 9.75 -12.53 -19.25
CA TYR A 525 8.83 -11.78 -20.10
C TYR A 525 8.78 -10.30 -19.69
N VAL A 526 8.57 -10.02 -18.40
CA VAL A 526 8.48 -8.66 -17.89
C VAL A 526 9.85 -7.96 -17.93
N LEU A 527 10.93 -8.65 -17.56
CA LEU A 527 12.29 -8.09 -17.64
C LEU A 527 12.66 -7.63 -19.05
N ARG A 528 12.32 -8.41 -20.08
CA ARG A 528 12.51 -8.02 -21.48
C ARG A 528 11.74 -6.74 -21.84
N LYS A 529 10.48 -6.64 -21.42
CA LYS A 529 9.64 -5.47 -21.66
C LYS A 529 10.19 -4.22 -20.99
N VAL A 530 10.67 -4.34 -19.76
CA VAL A 530 11.29 -3.22 -19.03
C VAL A 530 12.63 -2.82 -19.67
N ILE A 531 13.49 -3.77 -20.03
CA ILE A 531 14.76 -3.48 -20.72
C ILE A 531 14.50 -2.76 -22.06
N ALA A 532 13.47 -3.17 -22.81
CA ALA A 532 13.12 -2.55 -24.09
C ALA A 532 12.71 -1.07 -23.97
N LYS A 533 12.32 -0.60 -22.77
CA LYS A 533 12.02 0.81 -22.54
C LYS A 533 13.27 1.67 -22.50
N TYR A 534 14.45 1.09 -22.26
CA TYR A 534 15.73 1.78 -22.23
C TYR A 534 16.43 1.77 -23.59
N SER A 535 17.10 2.86 -23.93
CA SER A 535 17.95 2.94 -25.14
C SER A 535 19.20 2.07 -25.02
N ARG A 536 19.72 1.93 -23.79
CA ARG A 536 20.89 1.12 -23.43
C ARG A 536 20.80 0.74 -21.96
N VAL A 537 21.33 -0.43 -21.60
CA VAL A 537 21.38 -0.90 -20.21
C VAL A 537 22.81 -1.29 -19.83
N PHE A 538 23.24 -0.90 -18.63
CA PHE A 538 24.48 -1.36 -18.00
C PHE A 538 24.15 -2.32 -16.87
N ILE A 539 24.74 -3.52 -16.91
CA ILE A 539 24.64 -4.53 -15.85
C ILE A 539 26.02 -4.71 -15.22
N VAL A 540 26.14 -4.42 -13.92
CA VAL A 540 27.40 -4.51 -13.18
C VAL A 540 27.31 -5.65 -12.16
N VAL A 541 28.22 -6.60 -12.22
CA VAL A 541 28.21 -7.80 -11.38
C VAL A 541 29.53 -7.91 -10.62
N ASP A 542 29.47 -7.84 -9.30
CA ASP A 542 30.65 -7.92 -8.45
C ASP A 542 30.84 -9.33 -7.86
N ALA A 543 32.11 -9.75 -7.79
CA ALA A 543 32.59 -10.91 -7.06
C ALA A 543 31.96 -12.25 -7.51
N LEU A 544 31.99 -12.53 -8.82
CA LEU A 544 31.45 -13.77 -9.41
C LEU A 544 31.99 -15.06 -8.79
N ASP A 545 33.18 -15.04 -8.21
CA ASP A 545 33.75 -16.18 -7.48
C ASP A 545 32.96 -16.54 -6.22
N GLU A 546 32.24 -15.59 -5.63
CA GLU A 546 31.40 -15.83 -4.45
C GLU A 546 30.03 -16.39 -4.78
N TYR A 547 29.70 -16.49 -6.07
CA TYR A 547 28.51 -17.18 -6.52
C TYR A 547 28.75 -18.69 -6.49
N SER A 548 28.31 -19.37 -5.42
CA SER A 548 28.29 -20.84 -5.37
C SER A 548 26.87 -21.33 -5.25
N VAL A 549 26.43 -22.16 -6.20
CA VAL A 549 25.11 -22.76 -6.16
C VAL A 549 25.21 -24.13 -5.52
N THR A 550 24.45 -24.37 -4.46
CA THR A 550 24.16 -25.73 -4.00
C THR A 550 23.32 -26.43 -5.07
N GLY A 551 23.97 -27.16 -5.99
CA GLY A 551 23.29 -28.06 -6.93
C GLY A 551 22.97 -27.52 -8.34
N SER A 552 23.53 -26.39 -8.80
CA SER A 552 23.45 -26.00 -10.24
C SER A 552 24.71 -25.29 -10.73
N SER A 553 24.94 -25.23 -12.04
CA SER A 553 26.08 -24.51 -12.65
C SER A 553 25.81 -23.00 -12.70
N ARG A 554 26.85 -22.15 -12.82
CA ARG A 554 26.72 -20.70 -13.11
C ARG A 554 26.25 -20.43 -14.55
N LYS A 555 26.39 -21.43 -15.43
CA LYS A 555 26.06 -21.37 -16.86
C LYS A 555 24.66 -20.82 -17.18
N PRO A 556 23.57 -21.20 -16.49
CA PRO A 556 22.24 -20.66 -16.80
C PRO A 556 22.15 -19.14 -16.64
N PHE A 557 22.85 -18.59 -15.64
CA PHE A 557 22.90 -17.14 -15.43
C PHE A 557 23.63 -16.43 -16.57
N PHE A 558 24.81 -16.92 -16.97
CA PHE A 558 25.57 -16.34 -18.07
C PHE A 558 24.85 -16.49 -19.42
N GLN A 559 24.26 -17.65 -19.70
CA GLN A 559 23.45 -17.88 -20.90
C GLN A 559 22.28 -16.90 -20.99
N LYS A 560 21.63 -16.59 -19.86
CA LYS A 560 20.53 -15.63 -19.83
C LYS A 560 21.00 -14.21 -20.07
N LEU A 561 22.12 -13.79 -19.47
CA LEU A 561 22.71 -12.46 -19.70
C LEU A 561 23.18 -12.29 -21.16
N ASP A 562 23.85 -13.29 -21.73
CA ASP A 562 24.25 -13.28 -23.15
C ASP A 562 23.02 -13.23 -24.07
N GLN A 563 21.97 -13.99 -23.77
CA GLN A 563 20.71 -13.90 -24.52
C GLN A 563 20.14 -12.48 -24.51
N LEU A 564 20.08 -11.84 -23.34
CA LEU A 564 19.59 -10.46 -23.22
C LEU A 564 20.52 -9.45 -23.93
N GLN A 565 21.84 -9.65 -23.89
CA GLN A 565 22.82 -8.80 -24.59
C GLN A 565 22.73 -8.92 -26.13
N ARG A 566 22.27 -10.07 -26.65
CA ARG A 566 22.02 -10.26 -28.09
C ARG A 566 20.70 -9.63 -28.54
N GLU A 567 19.70 -9.66 -27.67
CA GLU A 567 18.37 -9.09 -27.95
C GLU A 567 18.34 -7.56 -27.76
N TYR A 568 19.13 -7.03 -26.83
CA TYR A 568 19.11 -5.62 -26.42
C TYR A 568 20.53 -5.02 -26.30
N GLN A 569 20.63 -3.69 -26.27
CA GLN A 569 21.91 -2.98 -26.16
C GLN A 569 22.41 -2.98 -24.70
N ILE A 570 22.97 -4.12 -24.25
CA ILE A 570 23.41 -4.32 -22.86
C ILE A 570 24.93 -4.40 -22.72
N ASN A 571 25.50 -3.51 -21.93
CA ASN A 571 26.90 -3.55 -21.54
C ASN A 571 27.06 -4.23 -20.18
N ILE A 572 27.98 -5.18 -20.10
CA ILE A 572 28.17 -5.99 -18.89
C ILE A 572 29.56 -5.70 -18.31
N PHE A 573 29.61 -5.41 -17.01
CA PHE A 573 30.83 -5.31 -16.22
C PHE A 573 30.84 -6.42 -15.18
N MET A 574 31.92 -7.17 -15.06
CA MET A 574 32.03 -8.29 -14.13
C MET A 574 33.36 -8.26 -13.39
N THR A 575 33.36 -8.54 -12.08
CA THR A 575 34.59 -8.78 -11.31
C THR A 575 34.68 -10.21 -10.79
N SER A 576 35.89 -10.76 -10.72
CA SER A 576 36.15 -12.06 -10.10
C SER A 576 37.62 -12.20 -9.64
N ARG A 577 37.91 -13.23 -8.84
CA ARG A 577 39.28 -13.72 -8.64
C ARG A 577 39.79 -14.47 -9.86
N PHE A 578 41.09 -14.73 -9.87
CA PHE A 578 41.72 -15.64 -10.81
C PHE A 578 41.26 -17.08 -10.56
N ASP A 579 40.11 -17.44 -11.15
CA ASP A 579 39.61 -18.80 -11.21
C ASP A 579 39.54 -19.22 -12.68
N LYS A 580 40.26 -20.30 -13.01
CA LYS A 580 40.36 -20.80 -14.38
C LYS A 580 39.00 -21.23 -14.93
N TRP A 581 38.15 -21.84 -14.12
CA TRP A 581 36.84 -22.33 -14.52
C TRP A 581 35.87 -21.19 -14.77
N ILE A 582 35.81 -20.21 -13.86
CA ILE A 582 34.95 -19.02 -14.05
C ILE A 582 35.36 -18.27 -15.31
N THR A 583 36.67 -18.13 -15.52
CA THR A 583 37.23 -17.46 -16.67
C THR A 583 36.81 -18.15 -17.99
N LEU A 584 36.90 -19.48 -18.05
CA LEU A 584 36.43 -20.26 -19.19
C LEU A 584 34.91 -20.12 -19.38
N GLU A 585 34.12 -20.20 -18.31
CA GLU A 585 32.66 -20.06 -18.38
C GLU A 585 32.22 -18.71 -18.94
N VAL A 586 32.91 -17.62 -18.57
CA VAL A 586 32.62 -16.27 -19.10
C VAL A 586 33.01 -16.16 -20.57
N GLU A 587 34.17 -16.67 -20.97
CA GLU A 587 34.60 -16.64 -22.39
C GLU A 587 33.74 -17.53 -23.29
N GLU A 588 33.28 -18.68 -22.79
CA GLU A 588 32.35 -19.55 -23.52
C GLU A 588 30.97 -18.89 -23.69
N ALA A 589 30.52 -18.13 -22.69
CA ALA A 589 29.20 -17.53 -22.71
C ALA A 589 29.10 -16.27 -23.59
N PHE A 590 30.11 -15.40 -23.60
CA PHE A 590 30.06 -14.09 -24.24
C PHE A 590 31.04 -13.97 -25.42
N ARG A 591 30.57 -13.45 -26.57
CA ARG A 591 31.37 -13.39 -27.82
C ARG A 591 32.53 -12.39 -27.82
N SER A 592 32.43 -11.29 -27.07
CA SER A 592 33.43 -10.21 -27.01
C SER A 592 33.69 -9.82 -25.56
N VAL A 593 34.72 -10.43 -24.97
CA VAL A 593 35.13 -10.18 -23.58
C VAL A 593 36.47 -9.45 -23.56
N THR A 594 36.47 -8.21 -23.06
CA THR A 594 37.71 -7.48 -22.78
C THR A 594 38.16 -7.78 -21.36
N ARG A 595 39.43 -8.13 -21.18
CA ARG A 595 40.03 -8.39 -19.87
C ARG A 595 40.83 -7.22 -19.33
N ILE A 596 40.61 -6.92 -18.06
CA ILE A 596 41.41 -5.99 -17.26
C ILE A 596 41.85 -6.71 -15.99
N GLU A 597 43.10 -6.56 -15.62
CA GLU A 597 43.60 -6.99 -14.32
C GLU A 597 43.46 -5.84 -13.33
N ILE A 598 42.86 -6.11 -12.18
CA ILE A 598 42.72 -5.20 -11.05
C ILE A 598 43.81 -5.56 -10.05
N GLU A 599 44.75 -4.65 -9.92
CA GLU A 599 45.76 -4.60 -8.87
C GLU A 599 45.77 -3.18 -8.29
N ALA A 600 46.02 -3.05 -6.99
CA ALA A 600 46.12 -1.74 -6.37
C ALA A 600 47.43 -1.07 -6.84
N ALA A 601 47.32 0.08 -7.50
CA ALA A 601 48.49 0.87 -7.87
C ALA A 601 49.23 1.35 -6.62
N THR A 602 50.55 1.49 -6.70
CA THR A 602 51.36 1.97 -5.57
C THR A 602 50.86 3.32 -5.08
N GLU A 603 50.56 4.24 -6.00
CA GLU A 603 50.05 5.59 -5.69
C GLU A 603 48.67 5.54 -5.00
N ASP A 604 47.84 4.57 -5.36
CA ASP A 604 46.53 4.36 -4.73
C ASP A 604 46.68 3.83 -3.29
N ILE A 605 47.67 2.95 -3.03
CA ILE A 605 47.99 2.46 -1.68
C ILE A 605 48.57 3.59 -0.83
N GLU A 606 49.47 4.40 -1.38
CA GLU A 606 50.02 5.59 -0.72
C GLU A 606 48.91 6.56 -0.31
N THR A 607 48.00 6.88 -1.25
CA THR A 607 46.83 7.73 -0.99
C THR A 607 45.92 7.13 0.09
N TYR A 608 45.79 5.80 0.11
CA TYR A 608 45.07 5.09 1.17
C TYR A 608 45.75 5.20 2.54
N VAL A 609 47.06 5.04 2.61
CA VAL A 609 47.85 5.19 3.85
C VAL A 609 47.76 6.62 4.37
N ASP A 610 47.92 7.62 3.51
CA ASP A 610 47.79 9.04 3.87
C ASP A 610 46.39 9.36 4.41
N GLY A 611 45.36 8.75 3.83
CA GLY A 611 43.98 8.84 4.32
C GLY A 611 43.70 8.18 5.68
N LYS A 612 44.66 7.44 6.24
CA LYS A 612 44.55 6.71 7.50
C LYS A 612 45.60 7.13 8.55
N VAL A 613 46.26 8.26 8.34
CA VAL A 613 47.29 8.80 9.25
C VAL A 613 46.76 9.00 10.68
N ASP A 614 45.48 9.34 10.84
CA ASP A 614 44.84 9.54 12.14
C ASP A 614 44.83 8.29 13.03
N VAL A 615 44.97 7.10 12.44
CA VAL A 615 44.99 5.81 13.16
C VAL A 615 46.37 5.53 13.77
N LEU A 616 47.43 6.16 13.24
CA LEU A 616 48.80 5.99 13.72
C LEU A 616 49.02 6.75 15.04
N PRO A 617 50.00 6.34 15.88
CA PRO A 617 50.29 7.03 17.15
C PRO A 617 50.61 8.53 16.95
N PRO A 618 50.25 9.42 17.91
CA PRO A 618 50.50 10.86 17.78
C PRO A 618 51.96 11.24 17.46
N ALA A 619 52.92 10.50 18.03
CA ALA A 619 54.34 10.68 17.76
C ALA A 619 54.72 10.46 16.28
N VAL A 620 53.96 9.62 15.57
CA VAL A 620 54.11 9.38 14.13
C VAL A 620 53.40 10.46 13.32
N GLN A 621 52.25 10.94 13.77
CA GLN A 621 51.47 11.98 13.08
C GLN A 621 52.26 13.30 12.94
N GLU A 622 53.03 13.65 13.97
CA GLU A 622 53.86 14.86 14.00
C GLU A 622 55.19 14.71 13.22
N ASN A 623 55.70 13.49 13.07
CA ASN A 623 56.97 13.21 12.39
C ASN A 623 56.76 12.94 10.88
N LYS A 624 57.06 13.95 10.06
CA LYS A 624 56.90 13.85 8.59
C LYS A 624 57.76 12.75 7.97
N ASP A 625 59.01 12.61 8.38
CA ASP A 625 59.94 11.62 7.79
C ASP A 625 59.50 10.19 8.10
N LEU A 626 58.95 9.96 9.30
CA LEU A 626 58.41 8.66 9.68
C LEU A 626 57.13 8.32 8.93
N ARG A 627 56.25 9.31 8.66
CA ARG A 627 55.05 9.10 7.82
C ARG A 627 55.39 8.71 6.39
N GLU A 628 56.35 9.41 5.78
CA GLU A 628 56.83 9.07 4.44
C GLU A 628 57.44 7.66 4.41
N ALA A 629 58.25 7.30 5.40
CA ALA A 629 58.80 5.95 5.51
C ALA A 629 57.74 4.86 5.68
N ILE A 630 56.66 5.12 6.45
CA ILE A 630 55.53 4.19 6.58
C ILE A 630 54.78 4.06 5.25
N LYS A 631 54.53 5.18 4.58
CA LYS A 631 53.83 5.22 3.30
C LYS A 631 54.58 4.41 2.23
N GLU A 632 55.85 4.72 2.01
CA GLU A 632 56.71 4.01 1.04
C GLU A 632 56.90 2.54 1.44
N GLY A 633 57.14 2.27 2.73
CA GLY A 633 57.35 0.92 3.25
C GLY A 633 56.13 0.02 3.08
N ILE A 634 54.93 0.52 3.39
CA ILE A 634 53.69 -0.25 3.20
C ILE A 634 53.37 -0.40 1.71
N ALA A 635 53.45 0.68 0.93
CA ALA A 635 53.10 0.62 -0.50
C ALA A 635 54.02 -0.34 -1.29
N SER A 636 55.31 -0.41 -0.93
CA SER A 636 56.26 -1.33 -1.56
C SER A 636 56.11 -2.78 -1.11
N SER A 637 55.65 -3.04 0.12
CA SER A 637 55.43 -4.39 0.69
C SER A 637 54.01 -4.93 0.51
N ALA A 638 53.01 -4.11 0.19
CA ALA A 638 51.62 -4.55 0.08
C ALA A 638 51.31 -5.29 -1.25
N GLU A 639 52.24 -5.30 -2.21
CA GLU A 639 52.19 -6.08 -3.46
C GLU A 639 50.82 -6.04 -4.18
N GLY A 640 50.26 -4.84 -4.30
CA GLY A 640 49.00 -4.62 -5.02
C GLY A 640 47.74 -5.02 -4.25
N MET A 641 47.84 -5.29 -2.95
CA MET A 641 46.74 -5.69 -2.08
C MET A 641 46.44 -4.63 -1.00
N PHE A 642 45.34 -3.88 -1.16
CA PHE A 642 44.87 -2.94 -0.13
C PHE A 642 44.62 -3.59 1.22
N LEU A 643 44.15 -4.84 1.22
CA LEU A 643 43.93 -5.58 2.45
C LEU A 643 45.23 -5.79 3.24
N LEU A 644 46.34 -6.11 2.57
CA LEU A 644 47.63 -6.28 3.21
C LEU A 644 48.14 -4.94 3.76
N ALA A 645 47.98 -3.85 3.01
CA ALA A 645 48.28 -2.50 3.47
C ALA A 645 47.47 -2.13 4.74
N GLN A 646 46.18 -2.49 4.79
CA GLN A 646 45.35 -2.28 5.97
C GLN A 646 45.84 -3.08 7.18
N VAL A 647 46.20 -4.36 6.99
CA VAL A 647 46.72 -5.19 8.09
C VAL A 647 48.08 -4.65 8.57
N TYR A 648 48.97 -4.25 7.67
CA TYR A 648 50.26 -3.66 8.04
C TYR A 648 50.10 -2.34 8.79
N LEU A 649 49.21 -1.45 8.35
CA LEU A 649 48.86 -0.24 9.10
C LEU A 649 48.42 -0.58 10.53
N ASN A 650 47.50 -1.53 10.68
CA ASN A 650 47.07 -1.98 12.00
C ASN A 650 48.23 -2.55 12.82
N LEU A 651 49.16 -3.29 12.20
CA LEU A 651 50.32 -3.83 12.90
C LEU A 651 51.28 -2.73 13.41
N LEU A 652 51.36 -1.59 12.73
CA LEU A 652 52.17 -0.43 13.14
C LEU A 652 51.49 0.42 14.21
N CYS A 653 50.14 0.48 14.23
CA CYS A 653 49.38 1.27 15.21
C CYS A 653 49.66 0.87 16.67
N TYR A 654 50.10 -0.37 16.90
CA TYR A 654 50.38 -0.92 18.22
C TYR A 654 51.86 -0.85 18.64
N GLN A 655 52.70 -0.11 17.91
CA GLN A 655 54.11 0.03 18.26
C GLN A 655 54.37 1.28 19.08
N ASP A 656 55.14 1.13 20.16
CA ASP A 656 55.36 2.17 21.17
C ASP A 656 56.56 3.09 20.87
N SER A 657 57.36 2.78 19.84
CA SER A 657 58.56 3.56 19.49
C SER A 657 58.83 3.62 17.99
N GLU A 658 59.47 4.70 17.54
CA GLU A 658 59.92 4.86 16.15
C GLU A 658 60.83 3.71 15.70
N THR A 659 61.73 3.24 16.57
CA THR A 659 62.63 2.12 16.27
C THR A 659 61.87 0.83 15.95
N GLU A 660 60.84 0.52 16.73
CA GLU A 660 60.01 -0.67 16.52
C GLU A 660 59.19 -0.56 15.23
N ILE A 661 58.66 0.63 14.92
CA ILE A 661 57.99 0.90 13.64
C ILE A 661 58.94 0.64 12.46
N ARG A 662 60.16 1.19 12.51
CA ARG A 662 61.16 1.00 11.45
C ARG A 662 61.61 -0.46 11.33
N HIS A 663 61.74 -1.18 12.45
CA HIS A 663 62.05 -2.61 12.46
C HIS A 663 60.92 -3.43 11.82
N GLN A 664 59.65 -3.13 12.12
CA GLN A 664 58.51 -3.79 11.48
C GLN A 664 58.42 -3.51 9.98
N LEU A 665 58.67 -2.26 9.54
CA LEU A 665 58.74 -1.94 8.11
C LEU A 665 59.84 -2.74 7.40
N ALA A 666 61.03 -2.88 8.00
CA ALA A 666 62.10 -3.72 7.48
C ALA A 666 61.71 -5.22 7.44
N ALA A 667 60.95 -5.69 8.43
CA ALA A 667 60.42 -7.05 8.45
C ALA A 667 59.39 -7.28 7.32
N PHE A 668 58.59 -6.28 6.95
CA PHE A 668 57.70 -6.37 5.79
C PHE A 668 58.48 -6.42 4.47
N ALA A 669 59.52 -5.59 4.33
CA ALA A 669 60.35 -5.53 3.13
C ALA A 669 61.17 -6.81 2.88
N SER A 670 61.80 -7.34 3.93
CA SER A 670 62.66 -8.54 3.83
C SER A 670 61.93 -9.83 3.43
N ARG A 671 60.60 -9.89 3.60
CA ARG A 671 59.77 -11.05 3.19
C ARG A 671 59.51 -11.06 1.70
N LYS A 672 59.34 -9.88 1.10
CA LYS A 672 59.26 -9.72 -0.36
C LYS A 672 60.55 -10.22 -1.03
N ASP A 673 61.70 -9.91 -0.44
CA ASP A 673 63.00 -10.32 -0.96
C ASP A 673 63.25 -11.85 -0.85
N GLN A 674 62.51 -12.54 0.02
CA GLN A 674 62.55 -14.01 0.16
C GLN A 674 61.64 -14.74 -0.84
N GLY A 675 60.85 -14.01 -1.62
CA GLY A 675 59.97 -14.58 -2.64
C GLY A 675 58.77 -15.34 -2.08
N GLU A 676 58.32 -15.04 -0.86
CA GLU A 676 57.09 -15.60 -0.27
C GLU A 676 55.89 -15.28 -1.18
N GLU A 677 54.99 -16.24 -1.40
CA GLU A 677 53.77 -15.98 -2.17
C GLU A 677 52.88 -14.96 -1.44
N LYS A 678 52.19 -14.07 -2.17
CA LYS A 678 51.27 -13.04 -1.62
C LYS A 678 50.28 -13.59 -0.57
N THR A 679 49.87 -14.85 -0.72
CA THR A 679 48.97 -15.57 0.19
C THR A 679 49.63 -15.93 1.52
N GLU A 680 50.91 -16.25 1.52
CA GLU A 680 51.70 -16.57 2.73
C GLU A 680 51.95 -15.31 3.56
N ALA A 681 52.33 -14.20 2.91
CA ALA A 681 52.52 -12.91 3.57
C ALA A 681 51.24 -12.44 4.29
N LEU A 682 50.07 -12.65 3.68
CA LEU A 682 48.77 -12.35 4.29
C LEU A 682 48.43 -13.30 5.46
N ALA A 683 48.68 -14.60 5.30
CA ALA A 683 48.46 -15.59 6.37
C ALA A 683 49.34 -15.32 7.60
N ASP A 684 50.57 -14.87 7.38
CA ASP A 684 51.50 -14.47 8.44
C ASP A 684 51.11 -13.15 9.10
N ALA A 685 50.59 -12.19 8.35
CA ALA A 685 50.03 -10.98 8.92
C ALA A 685 48.83 -11.30 9.84
N TYR A 686 47.95 -12.24 9.45
CA TYR A 686 46.90 -12.73 10.32
C TYR A 686 47.43 -13.48 11.54
N ARG A 687 48.46 -14.32 11.37
CA ARG A 687 49.13 -15.04 12.47
C ARG A 687 49.64 -14.09 13.54
N GLN A 688 50.40 -13.07 13.13
CA GLN A 688 50.90 -12.03 14.03
C GLN A 688 49.77 -11.27 14.72
N THR A 689 48.69 -10.96 14.00
CA THR A 689 47.52 -10.30 14.59
C THR A 689 46.85 -11.19 15.65
N MET A 690 46.72 -12.50 15.39
CA MET A 690 46.19 -13.47 16.35
C MET A 690 47.11 -13.67 17.56
N ASP A 691 48.43 -13.68 17.37
CA ASP A 691 49.37 -13.79 18.49
C ASP A 691 49.33 -12.57 19.40
N ARG A 692 49.13 -11.37 18.83
CA ARG A 692 48.86 -10.16 19.61
C ARG A 692 47.56 -10.25 20.40
N ILE A 693 46.48 -10.78 19.80
CA ILE A 693 45.23 -11.04 20.53
C ILE A 693 45.47 -11.98 21.72
N LYS A 694 46.33 -13.00 21.57
CA LYS A 694 46.69 -13.92 22.67
C LYS A 694 47.50 -13.23 23.78
N GLN A 695 48.31 -12.22 23.44
CA GLN A 695 49.16 -11.48 24.39
C GLN A 695 48.40 -10.40 25.19
N GLN A 696 47.17 -10.05 24.81
CA GLN A 696 46.33 -9.13 25.58
C GLN A 696 45.99 -9.70 26.97
N GLN A 697 45.46 -8.86 27.87
CA GLN A 697 44.92 -9.32 29.15
C GLN A 697 43.97 -10.51 28.94
N PRO A 698 44.00 -11.56 29.79
CA PRO A 698 43.25 -12.80 29.55
C PRO A 698 41.76 -12.59 29.26
N LYS A 699 41.12 -11.61 29.93
CA LYS A 699 39.72 -11.24 29.69
C LYS A 699 39.49 -10.62 28.30
N HIS A 700 40.39 -9.78 27.83
CA HIS A 700 40.31 -9.16 26.49
C HIS A 700 40.60 -10.17 25.39
N ALA A 701 41.63 -11.01 25.58
CA ALA A 701 41.96 -12.09 24.66
C ALA A 701 40.78 -13.07 24.50
N LEU A 702 40.10 -13.42 25.60
CA LEU A 702 38.90 -14.25 25.57
C LEU A 702 37.75 -13.55 24.83
N LEU A 703 37.47 -12.28 25.15
CA LEU A 703 36.40 -11.51 24.49
C LEU A 703 36.64 -11.40 22.97
N ALA A 704 37.87 -11.10 22.55
CA ALA A 704 38.23 -11.03 21.13
C ALA A 704 38.00 -12.36 20.41
N LYS A 705 38.42 -13.46 21.04
CA LYS A 705 38.21 -14.82 20.53
C LYS A 705 36.73 -15.19 20.44
N GLN A 706 35.90 -14.75 21.40
CA GLN A 706 34.45 -14.95 21.35
C GLN A 706 33.79 -14.13 20.22
N VAL A 707 34.19 -12.87 20.04
CA VAL A 707 33.72 -12.02 18.92
C VAL A 707 34.06 -12.68 17.58
N LEU A 708 35.33 -13.06 17.37
CA LEU A 708 35.77 -13.73 16.14
C LEU A 708 35.05 -15.06 15.93
N GLY A 709 34.76 -15.80 17.00
CA GLY A 709 33.97 -17.03 16.97
C GLY A 709 32.57 -16.80 16.43
N TRP A 710 31.82 -15.86 17.02
CA TRP A 710 30.48 -15.49 16.57
C TRP A 710 30.48 -15.05 15.10
N LEU A 711 31.42 -14.20 14.70
CA LEU A 711 31.51 -13.72 13.31
C LEU A 711 31.88 -14.83 12.30
N SER A 712 32.55 -15.88 12.75
CA SER A 712 33.00 -16.98 11.89
C SER A 712 31.91 -18.04 11.68
N TYR A 713 31.15 -18.35 12.75
CA TYR A 713 30.16 -19.44 12.77
C TYR A 713 28.70 -18.98 12.60
N ALA A 714 28.41 -17.68 12.76
CA ALA A 714 27.03 -17.21 12.64
C ALA A 714 26.44 -17.54 11.26
N LYS A 715 25.16 -17.96 11.24
CA LYS A 715 24.45 -18.36 10.02
C LYS A 715 23.98 -17.15 9.18
N ARG A 716 24.12 -15.94 9.71
CA ARG A 716 23.94 -14.64 9.03
C ARG A 716 24.76 -13.57 9.74
N GLU A 717 24.95 -12.42 9.09
CA GLU A 717 25.52 -11.23 9.72
C GLU A 717 24.72 -10.82 10.97
N LEU A 718 25.44 -10.42 12.03
CA LEU A 718 24.88 -9.98 13.30
C LEU A 718 25.02 -8.46 13.45
N THR A 719 24.00 -7.84 14.05
CA THR A 719 24.14 -6.46 14.53
C THR A 719 25.02 -6.39 15.77
N VAL A 720 25.60 -5.22 16.05
CA VAL A 720 26.38 -4.96 17.28
C VAL A 720 25.56 -5.31 18.51
N LYS A 721 24.29 -4.91 18.55
CA LYS A 721 23.37 -5.21 19.65
C LYS A 721 23.07 -6.70 19.78
N GLU A 722 22.85 -7.40 18.66
CA GLU A 722 22.68 -8.85 18.68
C GLU A 722 23.90 -9.57 19.27
N LEU A 723 25.11 -9.19 18.84
CA LEU A 723 26.34 -9.77 19.35
C LEU A 723 26.58 -9.43 20.84
N GLN A 724 26.31 -8.20 21.26
CA GLN A 724 26.42 -7.80 22.68
C GLN A 724 25.54 -8.66 23.57
N HIS A 725 24.29 -8.89 23.19
CA HIS A 725 23.38 -9.75 23.94
C HIS A 725 23.85 -11.21 23.94
N ALA A 726 24.37 -11.71 22.82
CA ALA A 726 24.94 -13.05 22.74
C ALA A 726 26.14 -13.22 23.70
N LEU A 727 27.09 -12.28 23.67
CA LEU A 727 28.28 -12.29 24.53
C LEU A 727 27.89 -12.18 26.01
N ALA A 728 27.01 -11.24 26.37
CA ALA A 728 26.56 -11.07 27.74
C ALA A 728 25.88 -12.34 28.27
N THR A 729 25.03 -12.97 27.45
CA THR A 729 24.35 -14.23 27.80
C THR A 729 25.32 -15.38 28.02
N SER A 730 26.34 -15.50 27.17
CA SER A 730 27.37 -16.54 27.30
C SER A 730 28.19 -16.39 28.59
N SER A 731 28.28 -15.19 29.15
CA SER A 731 29.05 -14.89 30.36
C SER A 731 28.23 -14.93 31.65
N LEU A 732 26.95 -14.54 31.59
CA LEU A 732 26.11 -14.34 32.77
C LEU A 732 25.10 -15.45 33.01
N HIS A 733 24.74 -16.23 31.97
CA HIS A 733 23.68 -17.24 32.02
C HIS A 733 22.34 -16.74 32.59
N ARG A 734 22.10 -15.42 32.54
CA ARG A 734 20.86 -14.72 32.95
C ARG A 734 20.58 -13.57 32.00
N GLU A 735 19.39 -12.98 32.12
CA GLU A 735 19.02 -11.80 31.34
C GLU A 735 19.98 -10.64 31.63
N ALA A 736 20.69 -10.20 30.58
CA ALA A 736 21.63 -9.09 30.64
C ALA A 736 20.87 -7.76 30.63
N SER A 737 21.20 -6.89 31.58
CA SER A 737 20.78 -5.48 31.53
C SER A 737 21.67 -4.69 30.56
N ASP A 738 21.25 -3.47 30.19
CA ASP A 738 22.09 -2.60 29.35
C ASP A 738 23.47 -2.32 29.96
N ALA A 739 23.60 -2.36 31.29
CA ALA A 739 24.86 -2.20 32.02
C ALA A 739 25.79 -3.42 31.91
N ASP A 740 25.25 -4.58 31.57
CA ASP A 740 25.99 -5.83 31.40
C ASP A 740 26.56 -5.98 29.97
N LEU A 741 26.14 -5.13 29.01
CA LEU A 741 26.55 -5.22 27.61
C LEU A 741 27.96 -4.63 27.39
N PRO A 742 28.86 -5.34 26.68
CA PRO A 742 30.18 -4.80 26.36
C PRO A 742 30.08 -3.62 25.38
N TYR A 743 30.72 -2.50 25.68
CA TYR A 743 30.72 -1.30 24.81
C TYR A 743 31.15 -1.59 23.37
N ASP A 744 30.48 -0.97 22.39
CA ASP A 744 30.71 -1.14 20.95
C ASP A 744 32.20 -0.98 20.56
N GLY A 745 32.84 0.10 21.04
CA GLY A 745 34.25 0.36 20.76
C GLY A 745 35.21 -0.67 21.37
N ARG A 746 34.80 -1.36 22.44
CA ARG A 746 35.59 -2.44 23.05
C ARG A 746 35.56 -3.70 22.22
N LEU A 747 34.44 -4.02 21.54
CA LEU A 747 34.35 -5.20 20.67
C LEU A 747 35.34 -5.12 19.50
N VAL A 748 35.52 -3.93 18.94
CA VAL A 748 36.46 -3.68 17.84
C VAL A 748 37.90 -3.63 18.36
N SER A 749 38.15 -2.91 19.46
CA SER A 749 39.51 -2.69 19.94
C SER A 749 40.23 -3.96 20.38
N VAL A 750 39.52 -4.90 21.03
CA VAL A 750 40.12 -6.18 21.46
C VAL A 750 40.45 -7.11 20.29
N CYS A 751 39.79 -6.94 19.14
CA CYS A 751 40.01 -7.76 17.94
C CYS A 751 41.19 -7.29 17.06
N ALA A 752 42.01 -6.35 17.54
CA ALA A 752 43.26 -5.92 16.89
C ALA A 752 43.11 -5.56 15.40
N GLY A 753 41.98 -4.94 15.04
CA GLY A 753 41.70 -4.51 13.67
C GLY A 753 41.28 -5.62 12.70
N LEU A 754 40.89 -6.81 13.20
CA LEU A 754 40.26 -7.89 12.38
C LEU A 754 38.75 -7.74 12.22
N VAL A 755 38.14 -6.83 12.98
CA VAL A 755 36.70 -6.60 13.04
C VAL A 755 36.40 -5.14 12.75
N THR A 756 35.31 -4.89 12.03
CA THR A 756 34.80 -3.54 11.74
C THR A 756 33.30 -3.47 12.03
N ILE A 757 32.82 -2.27 12.36
CA ILE A 757 31.40 -1.97 12.52
C ILE A 757 30.94 -1.10 11.35
N ASP A 758 29.87 -1.52 10.69
CA ASP A 758 29.14 -0.68 9.74
C ASP A 758 28.26 0.29 10.53
N GLU A 759 28.60 1.58 10.50
CA GLU A 759 27.87 2.62 11.25
C GLU A 759 26.42 2.82 10.77
N ASN A 760 26.12 2.55 9.49
CA ASN A 760 24.79 2.74 8.92
C ASN A 760 23.84 1.61 9.32
N ARG A 761 24.32 0.36 9.26
CA ARG A 761 23.49 -0.82 9.56
C ARG A 761 23.65 -1.33 10.98
N LYS A 762 24.64 -0.81 11.72
CA LYS A 762 25.09 -1.32 13.01
C LYS A 762 25.40 -2.81 12.95
N ILE A 763 25.97 -3.28 11.83
CA ILE A 763 26.40 -4.67 11.62
C ILE A 763 27.87 -4.78 11.97
N ILE A 764 28.22 -5.80 12.74
CA ILE A 764 29.62 -6.12 13.07
C ILE A 764 30.09 -7.27 12.18
N ARG A 765 31.25 -7.12 11.56
CA ARG A 765 31.79 -8.10 10.61
C ARG A 765 33.31 -8.15 10.62
N LEU A 766 33.85 -9.25 10.09
CA LEU A 766 35.28 -9.34 9.80
C LEU A 766 35.64 -8.33 8.72
N VAL A 767 36.87 -7.80 8.78
CA VAL A 767 37.37 -6.78 7.83
C VAL A 767 37.30 -7.28 6.38
N HIS A 768 37.50 -8.58 6.18
CA HIS A 768 37.47 -9.21 4.87
C HIS A 768 37.20 -10.71 4.96
N TYR A 769 36.66 -11.32 3.88
CA TYR A 769 36.35 -12.75 3.87
C TYR A 769 37.60 -13.63 4.05
N THR A 770 38.79 -13.16 3.64
CA THR A 770 40.07 -13.90 3.81
C THR A 770 40.40 -14.12 5.29
N ALA A 771 39.99 -13.19 6.17
CA ALA A 771 40.12 -13.39 7.61
C ALA A 771 39.20 -14.53 8.08
N GLN A 772 37.99 -14.62 7.51
CA GLN A 772 37.08 -15.74 7.80
C GLN A 772 37.66 -17.08 7.32
N GLU A 773 38.27 -17.10 6.14
CA GLU A 773 38.92 -18.29 5.58
C GLU A 773 40.10 -18.75 6.46
N TYR A 774 40.97 -17.82 6.85
CA TYR A 774 42.09 -18.08 7.76
C TYR A 774 41.61 -18.68 9.10
N LEU A 775 40.57 -18.10 9.70
CA LEU A 775 39.99 -18.60 10.96
C LEU A 775 39.35 -19.98 10.79
N LYS A 776 38.72 -20.26 9.64
CA LYS A 776 38.10 -21.56 9.33
C LYS A 776 39.08 -22.67 9.02
N GLN A 777 40.30 -22.36 8.55
CA GLN A 777 41.33 -23.37 8.29
C GLN A 777 41.94 -23.93 9.58
N ARG A 778 41.98 -23.14 10.67
CA ARG A 778 42.55 -23.55 11.97
C ARG A 778 41.64 -23.25 13.17
N PRO A 779 40.38 -23.71 13.17
CA PRO A 779 39.38 -23.28 14.14
C PRO A 779 39.74 -23.72 15.56
N ALA A 780 40.22 -24.94 15.76
CA ALA A 780 40.53 -25.49 17.08
C ALA A 780 41.73 -24.80 17.78
N GLU A 781 42.65 -24.22 17.01
CA GLU A 781 43.83 -23.52 17.53
C GLU A 781 43.53 -22.03 17.84
N LEU A 782 42.69 -21.41 17.00
CA LEU A 782 42.49 -19.96 17.00
C LEU A 782 41.21 -19.52 17.72
N LEU A 783 40.16 -20.35 17.69
CA LEU A 783 38.84 -20.05 18.22
C LEU A 783 38.45 -21.08 19.30
N PRO A 784 38.42 -20.70 20.59
CA PRO A 784 38.00 -21.58 21.68
C PRO A 784 36.48 -21.83 21.68
N MET A 785 35.73 -21.04 20.90
CA MET A 785 34.27 -21.14 20.78
C MET A 785 33.89 -22.14 19.69
N THR A 786 32.93 -23.01 20.02
CA THR A 786 32.40 -24.04 19.12
C THR A 786 30.92 -23.80 18.80
N GLU A 787 30.42 -24.48 17.77
CA GLU A 787 28.97 -24.55 17.46
C GLU A 787 28.12 -24.98 18.68
N ARG A 788 28.71 -25.74 19.62
CA ARG A 788 28.08 -26.14 20.90
C ARG A 788 27.88 -24.93 21.83
N ASP A 789 28.83 -24.01 21.90
CA ASP A 789 28.75 -22.82 22.77
C ASP A 789 27.74 -21.80 22.25
N ILE A 790 27.66 -21.66 20.92
CA ILE A 790 26.63 -20.85 20.26
C ILE A 790 25.24 -21.45 20.54
N THR A 791 25.11 -22.77 20.40
CA THR A 791 23.87 -23.49 20.71
C THR A 791 23.41 -23.24 22.14
N ARG A 792 24.30 -23.42 23.13
CA ARG A 792 24.04 -23.13 24.54
C ARG A 792 23.58 -21.71 24.74
N THR A 793 24.30 -20.74 24.17
CA THR A 793 24.00 -19.31 24.33
C THR A 793 22.61 -18.98 23.79
N CYS A 794 22.26 -19.49 22.60
CA CYS A 794 20.95 -19.29 22.02
C CYS A 794 19.83 -19.90 22.88
N ILE A 795 19.99 -21.13 23.36
CA ILE A 795 18.98 -21.79 24.21
C ILE A 795 18.84 -21.05 25.56
N SER A 796 19.95 -20.66 26.19
CA SER A 796 19.94 -19.86 27.42
C SER A 796 19.21 -18.53 27.23
N TYR A 797 19.46 -17.85 26.11
CA TYR A 797 18.76 -16.60 25.77
C TYR A 797 17.26 -16.80 25.70
N LEU A 798 16.81 -17.82 24.95
CA LEU A 798 15.39 -18.11 24.74
C LEU A 798 14.68 -18.62 26.01
N SER A 799 15.45 -18.97 27.05
CA SER A 799 14.95 -19.44 28.33
C SER A 799 14.74 -18.33 29.37
N PHE A 800 14.77 -17.06 28.98
CA PHE A 800 14.49 -15.94 29.88
C PHE A 800 13.00 -15.86 30.24
N SER A 801 12.70 -15.58 31.52
CA SER A 801 11.32 -15.45 32.04
C SER A 801 10.52 -14.35 31.36
N SER A 802 11.20 -13.33 30.83
CA SER A 802 10.61 -12.22 30.08
C SER A 802 9.86 -12.67 28.81
N PHE A 803 10.07 -13.91 28.36
CA PHE A 803 9.37 -14.48 27.22
C PHE A 803 8.13 -15.32 27.59
N GLU A 804 7.81 -15.49 28.88
CA GLU A 804 6.67 -16.30 29.36
C GLU A 804 5.30 -15.61 29.30
N ALA A 805 5.25 -14.28 29.33
CA ALA A 805 4.00 -13.53 29.43
C ALA A 805 3.11 -13.73 28.18
N SER A 806 1.94 -14.32 28.41
CA SER A 806 0.96 -14.79 27.42
C SER A 806 -0.07 -13.74 27.00
N HIS A 807 -0.27 -13.67 25.69
CA HIS A 807 -1.54 -13.58 24.95
C HIS A 807 -2.79 -13.05 25.66
N ASN A 808 -3.19 -11.83 25.28
CA ASN A 808 -4.58 -11.49 24.97
C ASN A 808 -4.57 -10.35 23.94
N HIS A 809 -5.29 -10.55 22.82
CA HIS A 809 -5.65 -9.57 21.76
C HIS A 809 -4.73 -9.41 20.53
N ASN A 810 -5.28 -9.75 19.35
CA ASN A 810 -5.16 -9.18 17.99
C ASN A 810 -3.99 -8.22 17.63
N GLY A 811 -2.76 -8.50 18.03
CA GLY A 811 -1.63 -7.59 17.80
C GLY A 811 -0.24 -8.24 17.63
N GLY A 812 -0.17 -9.48 17.11
CA GLY A 812 1.07 -10.29 17.07
C GLY A 812 2.32 -9.58 16.53
N TRP A 813 2.20 -8.79 15.46
CA TRP A 813 3.33 -8.05 14.89
C TRP A 813 3.80 -6.86 15.76
N ALA A 814 2.88 -6.13 16.38
CA ALA A 814 3.22 -4.98 17.23
C ALA A 814 4.01 -5.44 18.47
N ILE A 815 3.65 -6.59 19.03
CA ILE A 815 4.34 -7.21 20.17
C ILE A 815 5.68 -7.80 19.74
N LEU A 816 5.76 -8.48 18.58
CA LEU A 816 7.05 -8.94 18.06
C LEU A 816 7.99 -7.75 17.79
N LYS A 817 7.49 -6.66 17.21
CA LYS A 817 8.27 -5.44 16.96
C LYS A 817 8.76 -4.79 18.26
N SER A 818 7.95 -4.79 19.33
CA SER A 818 8.39 -4.28 20.64
C SER A 818 9.40 -5.20 21.31
N ARG A 819 9.24 -6.52 21.20
CA ARG A 819 10.21 -7.51 21.69
C ARG A 819 11.54 -7.44 20.94
N LEU A 820 11.54 -7.35 19.62
CA LEU A 820 12.76 -7.23 18.82
C LEU A 820 13.52 -5.92 19.09
N LYS A 821 12.81 -4.84 19.47
CA LYS A 821 13.45 -3.61 19.94
C LYS A 821 14.18 -3.79 21.27
N ARG A 822 13.59 -4.56 22.20
CA ARG A 822 14.14 -4.75 23.55
C ARG A 822 15.13 -5.92 23.66
N TRP A 823 14.97 -6.95 22.83
CA TRP A 823 15.81 -8.15 22.78
C TRP A 823 16.22 -8.44 21.33
N PRO A 824 17.21 -7.70 20.78
CA PRO A 824 17.58 -7.81 19.37
C PRO A 824 18.05 -9.21 18.96
N PHE A 825 18.73 -9.93 19.87
CA PHE A 825 19.25 -11.28 19.60
C PHE A 825 18.17 -12.38 19.55
N TYR A 826 16.95 -12.08 19.97
CA TYR A 826 15.85 -13.06 20.06
C TYR A 826 15.55 -13.75 18.72
N HIS A 827 15.48 -12.97 17.63
CA HIS A 827 15.18 -13.52 16.31
C HIS A 827 16.29 -14.47 15.83
N TYR A 828 17.56 -14.08 16.01
CA TYR A 828 18.68 -14.92 15.64
C TYR A 828 18.67 -16.23 16.44
N ALA A 829 18.56 -16.12 17.76
CA ALA A 829 18.65 -17.24 18.67
C ALA A 829 17.61 -18.31 18.32
N ALA A 830 16.34 -17.96 18.20
CA ALA A 830 15.31 -18.98 17.97
C ALA A 830 15.27 -19.52 16.54
N LYS A 831 15.73 -18.76 15.55
CA LYS A 831 15.82 -19.26 14.17
C LYS A 831 17.02 -20.19 13.95
N HIS A 832 18.12 -19.98 14.66
CA HIS A 832 19.40 -20.61 14.32
C HIS A 832 19.95 -21.59 15.35
N TRP A 833 19.45 -21.63 16.59
CA TRP A 833 19.98 -22.54 17.62
C TRP A 833 20.01 -24.01 17.18
N GLY A 834 18.95 -24.50 16.53
CA GLY A 834 18.87 -25.90 16.11
C GLY A 834 19.78 -26.21 14.91
N HIS A 835 20.06 -25.23 14.06
CA HIS A 835 21.06 -25.36 13.00
C HIS A 835 22.48 -25.47 13.57
N HIS A 836 22.80 -24.65 14.57
CA HIS A 836 24.06 -24.75 15.31
C HIS A 836 24.16 -26.09 16.05
N ALA A 837 23.08 -26.54 16.69
CA ALA A 837 23.04 -27.82 17.41
C ALA A 837 23.38 -29.01 16.49
N ARG A 838 22.82 -29.02 15.28
CA ARG A 838 23.04 -30.08 14.27
C ARG A 838 24.48 -30.15 13.78
N GLU A 839 25.17 -29.02 13.70
CA GLU A 839 26.57 -28.94 13.27
C GLU A 839 27.56 -29.04 14.44
N SER A 840 27.06 -29.11 15.67
CA SER A 840 27.86 -29.20 16.89
C SER A 840 28.08 -30.63 17.37
N ALA A 841 29.12 -30.83 18.18
CA ALA A 841 29.34 -32.06 18.94
C ALA A 841 28.62 -32.05 20.32
N ILE A 842 27.48 -31.38 20.43
CA ILE A 842 26.68 -31.39 21.68
C ILE A 842 26.06 -32.78 21.88
N SER A 843 26.11 -33.31 23.12
CA SER A 843 25.48 -34.59 23.41
C SER A 843 23.97 -34.44 23.53
N GLU A 844 23.24 -35.54 23.27
CA GLU A 844 21.78 -35.55 23.33
C GLU A 844 21.28 -35.42 24.77
N ASP A 845 22.05 -35.89 25.76
CA ASP A 845 21.77 -35.68 27.20
C ASP A 845 21.77 -34.20 27.55
N GLU A 846 22.82 -33.50 27.12
CA GLU A 846 22.97 -32.08 27.40
C GLU A 846 21.90 -31.26 26.68
N LEU A 847 21.66 -31.56 25.41
CA LEU A 847 20.62 -30.87 24.65
C LEU A 847 19.24 -31.12 25.26
N MET A 848 18.96 -32.35 25.72
CA MET A 848 17.71 -32.64 26.42
C MET A 848 17.59 -31.89 27.75
N ASP A 849 18.64 -31.83 28.57
CA ASP A 849 18.63 -31.09 29.84
C ASP A 849 18.34 -29.60 29.62
N LEU A 850 19.03 -28.99 28.64
CA LEU A 850 18.81 -27.60 28.22
C LEU A 850 17.38 -27.34 27.74
N LEU A 851 16.79 -28.28 26.98
CA LEU A 851 15.43 -28.15 26.44
C LEU A 851 14.34 -28.48 27.48
N THR A 852 14.62 -29.36 28.44
CA THR A 852 13.68 -29.76 29.49
C THR A 852 13.59 -28.72 30.60
N THR A 853 14.70 -28.06 30.92
CA THR A 853 14.75 -26.92 31.83
C THR A 853 14.06 -25.68 31.22
N GLY A 854 13.89 -25.64 29.89
CA GLY A 854 13.38 -24.50 29.13
C GLY A 854 11.91 -24.61 28.68
N ALA A 855 10.93 -24.73 29.58
CA ALA A 855 9.50 -24.58 29.22
C ALA A 855 9.18 -23.26 28.48
N ARG A 856 10.08 -22.28 28.64
CA ARG A 856 10.13 -20.95 28.02
C ARG A 856 10.56 -20.96 26.55
N LEU A 857 11.38 -21.94 26.17
CA LEU A 857 11.87 -22.08 24.80
C LEU A 857 10.72 -22.39 23.84
N VAL A 858 9.80 -23.25 24.23
CA VAL A 858 8.62 -23.61 23.44
C VAL A 858 7.77 -22.37 23.17
N LYS A 859 7.39 -21.64 24.23
CA LYS A 859 6.62 -20.39 24.13
C LYS A 859 7.32 -19.29 23.34
N SER A 860 8.65 -19.22 23.40
CA SER A 860 9.42 -18.25 22.61
C SER A 860 9.53 -18.63 21.13
N ALA A 861 9.53 -19.92 20.81
CA ALA A 861 9.52 -20.41 19.44
C ALA A 861 8.17 -20.18 18.74
N GLU A 862 7.04 -20.26 19.45
CA GLU A 862 5.68 -20.00 18.92
C GLU A 862 5.58 -18.63 18.22
N VAL A 863 6.11 -17.58 18.88
CA VAL A 863 6.05 -16.18 18.40
C VAL A 863 6.96 -15.94 17.18
N LEU A 864 7.94 -16.80 16.93
CA LEU A 864 8.84 -16.68 15.78
C LEU A 864 8.38 -17.50 14.58
N MET A 865 7.68 -18.61 14.78
CA MET A 865 6.98 -19.32 13.71
C MET A 865 5.93 -18.43 13.04
N VAL A 866 5.38 -17.45 13.77
CA VAL A 866 4.54 -16.36 13.24
C VAL A 866 5.30 -15.45 12.27
N SER A 867 6.56 -15.11 12.53
CA SER A 867 7.38 -14.30 11.62
C SER A 867 7.64 -15.00 10.29
N GLU A 868 7.69 -16.33 10.26
CA GLU A 868 7.82 -17.11 9.03
C GLU A 868 6.48 -17.26 8.31
N ALA A 869 5.37 -17.41 9.05
CA ALA A 869 4.02 -17.37 8.49
C ALA A 869 3.69 -16.01 7.82
N PHE A 870 4.11 -14.90 8.44
CA PHE A 870 3.97 -13.55 7.85
C PHE A 870 4.83 -13.35 6.60
N LYS A 871 6.05 -13.89 6.54
CA LYS A 871 6.89 -13.88 5.33
C LYS A 871 6.26 -14.68 4.18
N ASN A 872 5.48 -15.70 4.53
CA ASN A 872 4.65 -16.46 3.60
C ASN A 872 3.27 -15.80 3.34
N HIS A 873 3.09 -14.53 3.72
CA HIS A 873 1.90 -13.72 3.49
C HIS A 873 0.60 -14.28 4.10
N ASP A 874 0.71 -15.00 5.21
CA ASP A 874 -0.45 -15.33 6.03
C ASP A 874 -0.68 -14.24 7.09
N TYR A 875 -1.26 -13.11 6.66
CA TYR A 875 -1.55 -11.96 7.51
C TYR A 875 -2.51 -12.26 8.69
N PHE A 876 -3.12 -13.45 8.72
CA PHE A 876 -4.05 -13.91 9.75
C PHE A 876 -3.52 -15.11 10.56
N ALA A 877 -2.28 -15.55 10.35
CA ALA A 877 -1.70 -16.67 11.09
C ALA A 877 -1.45 -16.30 12.57
N THR A 878 -2.23 -16.91 13.46
CA THR A 878 -1.92 -16.94 14.90
C THR A 878 -0.76 -17.92 15.15
N PRO A 879 0.11 -17.67 16.14
CA PRO A 879 1.13 -18.64 16.53
C PRO A 879 0.48 -20.00 16.84
N PRO A 880 1.08 -21.13 16.41
CA PRO A 880 0.64 -22.42 16.91
C PRO A 880 0.87 -22.45 18.43
N GLU A 881 -0.20 -22.39 19.20
CA GLU A 881 -0.16 -22.74 20.62
C GLU A 881 0.04 -24.25 20.79
N SER A 882 0.54 -24.67 21.96
CA SER A 882 0.73 -26.08 22.34
C SER A 882 1.86 -26.78 21.58
N LEU A 883 2.86 -26.04 21.10
CA LEU A 883 4.07 -26.67 20.58
C LEU A 883 4.76 -27.53 21.66
N THR A 884 5.54 -28.52 21.23
CA THR A 884 6.33 -29.35 22.14
C THR A 884 7.79 -29.37 21.71
N THR A 885 8.69 -29.79 22.62
CA THR A 885 10.11 -29.98 22.28
C THR A 885 10.31 -30.95 21.12
N LEU A 886 9.41 -31.93 20.94
CA LEU A 886 9.46 -32.88 19.83
C LEU A 886 9.15 -32.20 18.48
N HIS A 887 8.23 -31.24 18.46
CA HIS A 887 7.99 -30.39 17.28
C HIS A 887 9.25 -29.61 16.88
N LEU A 888 9.91 -28.98 17.86
CA LEU A 888 11.15 -28.23 17.60
C LEU A 888 12.29 -29.13 17.11
N ALA A 889 12.44 -30.32 17.71
CA ALA A 889 13.44 -31.30 17.28
C ALA A 889 13.19 -31.78 15.84
N ALA A 890 11.92 -32.01 15.48
CA ALA A 890 11.52 -32.36 14.13
C ALA A 890 11.71 -31.20 13.14
N TYR A 891 11.37 -29.96 13.53
CA TYR A 891 11.55 -28.73 12.75
C TYR A 891 13.01 -28.50 12.34
N PHE A 892 13.97 -28.74 13.24
CA PHE A 892 15.40 -28.55 12.95
C PHE A 892 16.10 -29.80 12.39
N GLY A 893 15.42 -30.95 12.39
CA GLY A 893 15.98 -32.23 11.95
C GLY A 893 17.00 -32.82 12.91
N LEU A 894 16.79 -32.67 14.22
CA LEU A 894 17.67 -33.17 15.27
C LEU A 894 17.37 -34.65 15.55
N GLU A 895 17.70 -35.52 14.59
CA GLU A 895 17.31 -36.95 14.56
C GLU A 895 17.62 -37.71 15.87
N LYS A 896 18.79 -37.49 16.46
CA LYS A 896 19.21 -38.20 17.68
C LYS A 896 18.41 -37.73 18.90
N LEU A 897 18.08 -36.44 18.95
CA LEU A 897 17.20 -35.88 19.98
C LEU A 897 15.76 -36.38 19.82
N VAL A 898 15.25 -36.47 18.58
CA VAL A 898 13.92 -37.02 18.28
C VAL A 898 13.81 -38.44 18.84
N ARG A 899 14.77 -39.32 18.54
CA ARG A 899 14.82 -40.70 19.07
C ARG A 899 14.74 -40.70 20.60
N LYS A 900 15.59 -39.90 21.23
CA LYS A 900 15.71 -39.87 22.68
C LYS A 900 14.44 -39.34 23.37
N LEU A 901 13.81 -38.31 22.80
CA LEU A 901 12.54 -37.79 23.32
C LEU A 901 11.43 -38.85 23.26
N LEU A 902 11.41 -39.68 22.22
CA LEU A 902 10.45 -40.78 22.09
C LEU A 902 10.75 -41.93 23.07
N GLU A 903 12.02 -42.25 23.31
CA GLU A 903 12.44 -43.21 24.35
C GLU A 903 12.00 -42.78 25.76
N PHE A 904 11.99 -41.47 26.03
CA PHE A 904 11.48 -40.88 27.27
C PHE A 904 9.95 -40.76 27.33
N GLY A 905 9.22 -41.33 26.37
CA GLY A 905 7.76 -41.42 26.38
C GLY A 905 7.03 -40.14 25.97
N LYS A 906 7.66 -39.22 25.23
CA LYS A 906 6.94 -38.09 24.62
C LYS A 906 5.96 -38.61 23.56
N ALA A 907 4.74 -38.06 23.55
CA ALA A 907 3.72 -38.45 22.59
C ALA A 907 4.18 -38.15 21.15
N VAL A 908 4.27 -39.20 20.32
CA VAL A 908 4.78 -39.15 18.95
C VAL A 908 3.91 -38.26 18.04
N ASP A 909 2.60 -38.32 18.23
CA ASP A 909 1.59 -37.54 17.49
C ASP A 909 0.99 -36.40 18.35
N ALA A 910 1.79 -35.82 19.25
CA ALA A 910 1.36 -34.60 19.93
C ALA A 910 1.00 -33.54 18.87
N ALA A 911 -0.23 -33.05 18.86
CA ALA A 911 -0.68 -32.04 17.92
C ALA A 911 -0.57 -30.64 18.51
N ASP A 912 -0.12 -29.67 17.71
CA ASP A 912 -0.26 -28.25 18.04
C ASP A 912 -1.70 -27.75 17.84
N SER A 913 -1.97 -26.48 18.15
CA SER A 913 -3.29 -25.85 17.97
C SER A 913 -3.81 -25.80 16.53
N HIS A 914 -2.96 -26.06 15.54
CA HIS A 914 -3.34 -26.20 14.13
C HIS A 914 -3.51 -27.66 13.71
N GLY A 915 -3.44 -28.61 14.65
CA GLY A 915 -3.50 -30.04 14.38
C GLY A 915 -2.23 -30.61 13.76
N ARG A 916 -1.12 -29.86 13.71
CA ARG A 916 0.13 -30.36 13.11
C ARG A 916 0.90 -31.22 14.11
N THR A 917 1.41 -32.34 13.62
CA THR A 917 2.27 -33.28 14.38
C THR A 917 3.76 -33.02 14.13
N PRO A 918 4.69 -33.55 14.95
CA PRO A 918 6.13 -33.48 14.67
C PRO A 918 6.49 -34.02 13.28
N LEU A 919 5.80 -35.07 12.82
CA LEU A 919 6.00 -35.63 11.47
C LEU A 919 5.64 -34.62 10.37
N SER A 920 4.60 -33.80 10.60
CA SER A 920 4.21 -32.71 9.69
C SER A 920 5.30 -31.64 9.55
N TYR A 921 6.03 -31.34 10.64
CA TYR A 921 7.16 -30.41 10.61
C TYR A 921 8.40 -31.03 9.94
N ALA A 922 8.76 -32.27 10.29
CA ALA A 922 9.86 -32.96 9.62
C ALA A 922 9.64 -33.09 8.10
N ALA A 923 8.37 -33.26 7.69
CA ALA A 923 7.97 -33.33 6.29
C ALA A 923 8.07 -31.98 5.57
N GLU A 924 7.60 -30.89 6.17
CA GLU A 924 7.69 -29.54 5.58
C GLU A 924 9.14 -29.09 5.37
N PHE A 925 10.03 -29.40 6.33
CA PHE A 925 11.44 -28.95 6.29
C PHE A 925 12.41 -29.99 5.70
N GLY A 926 11.90 -31.13 5.22
CA GLY A 926 12.69 -32.12 4.48
C GLY A 926 13.64 -32.97 5.33
N HIS A 927 13.34 -33.15 6.63
CA HIS A 927 14.19 -33.88 7.57
C HIS A 927 13.90 -35.39 7.57
N ALA A 928 14.36 -36.07 6.52
CA ALA A 928 14.10 -37.50 6.27
C ALA A 928 14.45 -38.43 7.43
N ALA A 929 15.62 -38.28 8.06
CA ALA A 929 16.01 -39.14 9.17
C ALA A 929 15.14 -38.94 10.43
N ALA A 930 14.75 -37.70 10.72
CA ALA A 930 13.80 -37.41 11.80
C ALA A 930 12.41 -38.00 11.49
N ALA A 931 11.94 -37.87 10.24
CA ALA A 931 10.69 -38.46 9.79
C ALA A 931 10.71 -40.00 9.88
N GLU A 932 11.81 -40.64 9.49
CA GLU A 932 11.98 -42.09 9.59
C GLU A 932 11.92 -42.58 11.04
N ILE A 933 12.56 -41.88 11.97
CA ILE A 933 12.49 -42.20 13.41
C ILE A 933 11.07 -42.04 13.92
N LEU A 934 10.37 -40.96 13.58
CA LEU A 934 8.98 -40.75 13.99
C LEU A 934 8.08 -41.89 13.51
N LEU A 935 8.23 -42.32 12.24
CA LEU A 935 7.48 -43.45 11.68
C LEU A 935 7.82 -44.79 12.37
N GLN A 936 9.10 -45.03 12.73
CA GLN A 936 9.50 -46.22 13.51
C GLN A 936 8.78 -46.30 14.86
N TYR A 937 8.48 -45.16 15.47
CA TYR A 937 7.72 -45.04 16.71
C TYR A 937 6.20 -44.90 16.48
N LYS A 938 5.71 -45.32 15.29
CA LYS A 938 4.29 -45.36 14.92
C LYS A 938 3.60 -43.99 14.85
N ALA A 939 4.32 -42.94 14.45
CA ALA A 939 3.68 -41.67 14.09
C ALA A 939 2.63 -41.88 12.99
N ASP A 940 1.47 -41.24 13.13
CA ASP A 940 0.40 -41.30 12.13
C ASP A 940 0.76 -40.44 10.90
N PRO A 941 1.00 -41.05 9.72
CA PRO A 941 1.31 -40.30 8.51
C PRO A 941 0.09 -39.60 7.89
N TYR A 942 -1.12 -39.85 8.41
CA TYR A 942 -2.38 -39.29 7.93
C TYR A 942 -2.93 -38.15 8.78
N SER A 943 -2.26 -37.80 9.88
CA SER A 943 -2.77 -36.80 10.82
C SER A 943 -3.06 -35.47 10.10
N PRO A 944 -4.33 -35.06 10.00
CA PRO A 944 -4.71 -33.90 9.19
C PRO A 944 -4.61 -32.61 9.99
N CYS A 945 -4.15 -31.55 9.34
CA CYS A 945 -4.22 -30.21 9.91
C CYS A 945 -5.67 -29.75 10.04
N THR A 946 -5.95 -28.96 11.07
CA THR A 946 -7.28 -28.41 11.36
C THR A 946 -7.37 -26.90 11.09
N ASN A 947 -6.26 -26.25 10.72
CA ASN A 947 -6.26 -24.83 10.40
C ASN A 947 -7.10 -24.52 9.14
N LYS A 948 -7.65 -23.31 9.03
CA LYS A 948 -8.62 -22.98 7.96
C LYS A 948 -8.03 -23.06 6.53
N ARG A 949 -6.72 -22.81 6.36
CA ARG A 949 -6.07 -22.76 5.03
C ARG A 949 -5.51 -24.10 4.57
N GLN A 950 -4.99 -24.89 5.49
CA GLN A 950 -4.38 -26.19 5.23
C GLN A 950 -5.26 -27.32 5.79
N ALA A 951 -6.55 -27.06 5.98
CA ALA A 951 -7.51 -28.03 6.48
C ALA A 951 -7.38 -29.33 5.67
N GLY A 952 -7.15 -30.45 6.37
CA GLY A 952 -6.97 -31.76 5.74
C GLY A 952 -5.57 -32.05 5.17
N TRP A 953 -4.59 -31.14 5.30
CA TRP A 953 -3.22 -31.43 4.90
C TRP A 953 -2.59 -32.47 5.83
N THR A 954 -2.02 -33.50 5.24
CA THR A 954 -1.22 -34.53 5.92
C THR A 954 0.28 -34.17 5.91
N PRO A 955 1.12 -34.88 6.68
CA PRO A 955 2.57 -34.82 6.50
C PRO A 955 3.03 -34.99 5.04
N LEU A 956 2.43 -35.91 4.27
CA LEU A 956 2.78 -36.10 2.86
C LEU A 956 2.46 -34.84 2.04
N SER A 957 1.27 -34.27 2.26
CA SER A 957 0.84 -33.03 1.64
C SER A 957 1.84 -31.88 1.82
N PHE A 958 2.48 -31.74 3.00
CA PHE A 958 3.56 -30.76 3.22
C PHE A 958 4.86 -31.12 2.48
N ALA A 959 5.29 -32.38 2.51
CA ALA A 959 6.51 -32.81 1.83
C ALA A 959 6.42 -32.60 0.31
N VAL A 960 5.24 -32.87 -0.27
CA VAL A 960 4.97 -32.69 -1.70
C VAL A 960 5.01 -31.21 -2.08
N GLU A 961 4.31 -30.35 -1.33
CA GLU A 961 4.28 -28.91 -1.57
C GLU A 961 5.69 -28.30 -1.55
N LYS A 962 6.48 -28.67 -0.54
CA LYS A 962 7.84 -28.16 -0.34
C LYS A 962 8.90 -28.84 -1.22
N GLY A 963 8.54 -29.90 -1.95
CA GLY A 963 9.47 -30.60 -2.84
C GLY A 963 10.46 -31.52 -2.11
N CYS A 964 10.12 -31.98 -0.90
CA CYS A 964 10.98 -32.83 -0.08
C CYS A 964 10.95 -34.29 -0.55
N PHE A 965 11.64 -34.58 -1.66
CA PHE A 965 11.63 -35.89 -2.33
C PHE A 965 11.90 -37.08 -1.38
N ARG A 966 12.96 -36.99 -0.56
CA ARG A 966 13.33 -38.11 0.34
C ARG A 966 12.28 -38.38 1.41
N VAL A 967 11.63 -37.35 1.96
CA VAL A 967 10.55 -37.53 2.94
C VAL A 967 9.29 -38.06 2.26
N THR A 968 8.99 -37.57 1.05
CA THR A 968 7.88 -38.07 0.23
C THR A 968 8.05 -39.56 -0.05
N GLN A 969 9.24 -39.98 -0.47
CA GLN A 969 9.57 -41.40 -0.72
C GLN A 969 9.38 -42.27 0.53
N LEU A 970 9.79 -41.77 1.70
CA LEU A 970 9.56 -42.46 2.97
C LEU A 970 8.07 -42.58 3.26
N LEU A 971 7.32 -41.49 3.23
CA LEU A 971 5.90 -41.48 3.57
C LEU A 971 5.06 -42.35 2.62
N VAL A 972 5.34 -42.33 1.31
CA VAL A 972 4.66 -43.19 0.31
C VAL A 972 4.92 -44.67 0.59
N LYS A 973 6.15 -45.05 0.95
CA LYS A 973 6.51 -46.45 1.24
C LYS A 973 5.81 -47.02 2.48
N TRP A 974 5.44 -46.17 3.44
CA TRP A 974 4.76 -46.59 4.67
C TRP A 974 3.24 -46.79 4.49
N GLY A 975 2.74 -46.71 3.24
CA GLY A 975 1.41 -47.13 2.84
C GLY A 975 0.39 -46.00 2.98
N LEU A 976 0.33 -45.12 1.98
CA LEU A 976 -0.66 -44.04 1.88
C LEU A 976 -1.76 -44.41 0.87
N ASP A 977 -2.98 -44.66 1.34
CA ASP A 977 -4.16 -44.97 0.50
C ASP A 977 -4.63 -43.77 -0.36
N PHE A 978 -4.01 -42.59 -0.20
CA PHE A 978 -4.48 -41.32 -0.76
C PHE A 978 -3.47 -40.58 -1.68
N ILE A 979 -2.42 -41.22 -2.20
CA ILE A 979 -1.38 -40.58 -3.06
C ILE A 979 -1.89 -39.81 -4.30
N GLN A 980 -3.16 -40.01 -4.68
CA GLN A 980 -3.78 -39.36 -5.82
C GLN A 980 -3.95 -37.84 -5.64
N LEU A 981 -4.39 -37.39 -4.46
CA LEU A 981 -4.55 -35.96 -4.18
C LEU A 981 -3.20 -35.24 -4.18
N GLU A 982 -2.17 -35.92 -3.71
CA GLU A 982 -0.79 -35.46 -3.73
C GLU A 982 -0.18 -35.43 -5.12
N LEU A 983 -0.57 -36.32 -6.05
CA LEU A 983 -0.16 -36.24 -7.46
C LEU A 983 -0.64 -34.93 -8.08
N PHE A 984 -1.90 -34.57 -7.83
CA PHE A 984 -2.49 -33.32 -8.32
C PHE A 984 -1.79 -32.09 -7.75
N ARG A 985 -1.44 -32.12 -6.46
CA ARG A 985 -0.65 -31.06 -5.83
C ARG A 985 0.77 -30.97 -6.39
N ALA A 986 1.46 -32.10 -6.54
CA ALA A 986 2.79 -32.16 -7.12
C ALA A 986 2.81 -31.65 -8.57
N ALA A 987 1.74 -31.94 -9.32
CA ALA A 987 1.55 -31.48 -10.69
C ALA A 987 1.29 -29.96 -10.76
N HIS A 988 0.42 -29.43 -9.91
CA HIS A 988 0.13 -28.00 -9.79
C HIS A 988 1.37 -27.17 -9.43
N VAL A 989 2.24 -27.68 -8.55
CA VAL A 989 3.46 -26.99 -8.08
C VAL A 989 4.68 -27.28 -8.97
N GLY A 990 4.59 -28.25 -9.89
CA GLY A 990 5.64 -28.54 -10.86
C GLY A 990 6.78 -29.44 -10.35
N ARG A 991 6.53 -30.29 -9.35
CA ARG A 991 7.54 -31.16 -8.73
C ARG A 991 7.74 -32.45 -9.54
N LYS A 992 8.47 -32.38 -10.66
CA LYS A 992 8.67 -33.51 -11.59
C LYS A 992 9.08 -34.83 -10.92
N ASP A 993 10.09 -34.81 -10.06
CA ASP A 993 10.62 -36.03 -9.43
C ASP A 993 9.60 -36.68 -8.47
N ILE A 994 8.78 -35.85 -7.81
CA ILE A 994 7.70 -36.32 -6.94
C ILE A 994 6.53 -36.85 -7.77
N VAL A 995 6.17 -36.20 -8.88
CA VAL A 995 5.16 -36.71 -9.82
C VAL A 995 5.58 -38.09 -10.33
N HIS A 996 6.83 -38.26 -10.74
CA HIS A 996 7.36 -39.57 -11.17
C HIS A 996 7.22 -40.62 -10.07
N LEU A 997 7.67 -40.31 -8.85
CA LEU A 997 7.59 -41.20 -7.70
C LEU A 997 6.14 -41.62 -7.39
N LEU A 998 5.20 -40.67 -7.42
CA LEU A 998 3.78 -40.96 -7.14
C LEU A 998 3.15 -41.83 -8.24
N LEU A 999 3.51 -41.61 -9.51
CA LEU A 999 3.07 -42.44 -10.63
C LEU A 999 3.61 -43.88 -10.53
N GLU A 1000 4.90 -44.05 -10.20
CA GLU A 1000 5.51 -45.38 -9.97
C GLU A 1000 4.84 -46.16 -8.83
N ASN A 1001 4.27 -45.44 -7.86
CA ASN A 1001 3.54 -46.04 -6.73
C ASN A 1001 2.02 -46.14 -6.99
N GLY A 1002 1.56 -45.96 -8.23
CA GLY A 1002 0.19 -46.24 -8.65
C GLY A 1002 -0.80 -45.09 -8.49
N ALA A 1003 -0.35 -43.84 -8.36
CA ALA A 1003 -1.26 -42.69 -8.29
C ALA A 1003 -2.03 -42.51 -9.61
N ALA A 1004 -3.36 -42.51 -9.54
CA ALA A 1004 -4.21 -42.33 -10.72
C ALA A 1004 -4.18 -40.87 -11.22
N MET A 1005 -3.94 -40.70 -12.52
CA MET A 1005 -3.81 -39.38 -13.17
C MET A 1005 -5.15 -38.63 -13.34
N GLU A 1006 -6.27 -39.33 -13.18
CA GLU A 1006 -7.62 -38.82 -13.37
C GLU A 1006 -8.49 -39.14 -12.14
N TYR A 1007 -9.27 -38.16 -11.68
CA TYR A 1007 -10.23 -38.32 -10.59
C TYR A 1007 -11.57 -37.70 -10.99
N GLN A 1008 -12.67 -38.42 -10.79
CA GLN A 1008 -14.01 -37.87 -10.94
C GLN A 1008 -14.49 -37.37 -9.57
N PRO A 1009 -14.78 -36.07 -9.40
CA PRO A 1009 -15.21 -35.54 -8.11
C PRO A 1009 -16.57 -36.13 -7.72
N MET A 1010 -16.68 -36.55 -6.46
CA MET A 1010 -17.92 -37.11 -5.89
C MET A 1010 -18.96 -36.02 -5.53
N SER A 1011 -18.60 -34.74 -5.70
CA SER A 1011 -19.38 -33.55 -5.33
C SER A 1011 -19.20 -32.42 -6.35
N ARG A 1012 -20.25 -31.62 -6.58
CA ARG A 1012 -20.24 -30.44 -7.48
C ARG A 1012 -19.30 -29.30 -7.02
N ASN A 1013 -18.82 -29.33 -5.78
CA ASN A 1013 -17.95 -28.30 -5.20
C ASN A 1013 -16.48 -28.73 -5.08
N ASP A 1014 -16.11 -29.97 -5.42
CA ASP A 1014 -14.71 -30.42 -5.40
C ASP A 1014 -13.99 -29.98 -6.69
N CYS A 1015 -13.00 -29.12 -6.52
CA CYS A 1015 -12.24 -28.50 -7.61
C CYS A 1015 -11.06 -29.38 -8.09
N LEU A 1016 -11.20 -30.71 -8.08
CA LEU A 1016 -10.11 -31.59 -8.52
C LEU A 1016 -10.18 -31.80 -10.03
N GLY A 1017 -9.26 -31.16 -10.76
CA GLY A 1017 -8.98 -31.47 -12.16
C GLY A 1017 -8.02 -32.64 -12.33
N THR A 1018 -7.73 -33.02 -13.58
CA THR A 1018 -6.71 -34.02 -13.90
C THR A 1018 -5.31 -33.49 -13.60
N ALA A 1019 -4.34 -34.37 -13.30
CA ALA A 1019 -2.96 -33.95 -13.01
C ALA A 1019 -2.37 -33.08 -14.15
N ILE A 1020 -2.75 -33.39 -15.39
CA ILE A 1020 -2.28 -32.69 -16.59
C ILE A 1020 -2.87 -31.29 -16.74
N ILE A 1021 -4.14 -31.05 -16.38
CA ILE A 1021 -4.71 -29.69 -16.42
C ILE A 1021 -4.08 -28.79 -15.36
N LEU A 1022 -3.81 -29.34 -14.18
CA LEU A 1022 -3.14 -28.62 -13.09
C LEU A 1022 -1.67 -28.30 -13.40
N ALA A 1023 -0.94 -29.24 -14.01
CA ALA A 1023 0.41 -28.98 -14.52
C ALA A 1023 0.43 -27.94 -15.66
N THR A 1024 -0.63 -27.92 -16.47
CA THR A 1024 -0.80 -26.94 -17.55
C THR A 1024 -1.11 -25.55 -16.99
N GLN A 1025 -1.99 -25.47 -15.98
CA GLN A 1025 -2.28 -24.24 -15.23
C GLN A 1025 -1.02 -23.66 -14.58
N GLY A 1026 -0.19 -24.50 -13.94
CA GLY A 1026 1.09 -24.09 -13.35
C GLY A 1026 2.20 -23.78 -14.39
N GLY A 1027 1.96 -23.99 -15.69
CA GLY A 1027 2.95 -23.74 -16.73
C GLY A 1027 4.12 -24.73 -16.73
N HIS A 1028 3.95 -25.92 -16.16
CA HIS A 1028 5.04 -26.87 -15.91
C HIS A 1028 5.25 -27.85 -17.08
N LYS A 1029 5.84 -27.39 -18.19
CA LYS A 1029 6.06 -28.17 -19.43
C LYS A 1029 6.72 -29.55 -19.19
N ASN A 1030 7.70 -29.64 -18.31
CA ASN A 1030 8.40 -30.91 -18.01
C ASN A 1030 7.52 -31.92 -17.28
N VAL A 1031 6.56 -31.45 -16.48
CA VAL A 1031 5.59 -32.29 -15.78
C VAL A 1031 4.48 -32.71 -16.74
N VAL A 1032 4.01 -31.80 -17.60
CA VAL A 1032 3.05 -32.13 -18.68
C VAL A 1032 3.62 -33.22 -19.58
N ARG A 1033 4.89 -33.11 -20.00
CA ARG A 1033 5.57 -34.16 -20.77
C ARG A 1033 5.58 -35.49 -20.04
N LEU A 1034 5.99 -35.51 -18.78
CA LEU A 1034 6.06 -36.73 -17.98
C LEU A 1034 4.68 -37.40 -17.83
N LEU A 1035 3.62 -36.60 -17.62
CA LEU A 1035 2.25 -37.11 -17.53
C LEU A 1035 1.78 -37.70 -18.87
N LEU A 1036 2.10 -37.06 -20.00
CA LEU A 1036 1.78 -37.57 -21.35
C LEU A 1036 2.52 -38.88 -21.67
N GLU A 1037 3.81 -38.97 -21.32
CA GLU A 1037 4.63 -40.19 -21.45
C GLU A 1037 4.03 -41.35 -20.64
N ASN A 1038 3.40 -41.06 -19.50
CA ASN A 1038 2.69 -42.03 -18.66
C ASN A 1038 1.22 -42.24 -19.06
N GLY A 1039 0.74 -41.62 -20.14
CA GLY A 1039 -0.57 -41.89 -20.73
C GLY A 1039 -1.71 -40.95 -20.31
N ALA A 1040 -1.43 -39.78 -19.74
CA ALA A 1040 -2.46 -38.77 -19.44
C ALA A 1040 -3.16 -38.27 -20.71
N ASN A 1041 -4.48 -38.09 -20.65
CA ASN A 1041 -5.29 -37.61 -21.78
C ASN A 1041 -5.19 -36.08 -21.96
N PRO A 1042 -4.65 -35.57 -23.08
CA PRO A 1042 -4.52 -34.13 -23.34
C PRO A 1042 -5.86 -33.42 -23.65
N ALA A 1043 -6.90 -34.18 -24.02
CA ALA A 1043 -8.22 -33.67 -24.42
C ALA A 1043 -9.28 -33.83 -23.32
N VAL A 1044 -8.91 -34.32 -22.12
CA VAL A 1044 -9.86 -34.53 -21.02
C VAL A 1044 -10.53 -33.21 -20.61
N GLN A 1045 -11.85 -33.15 -20.72
CA GLN A 1045 -12.62 -31.97 -20.28
C GLN A 1045 -12.89 -32.08 -18.79
N VAL A 1046 -12.59 -31.01 -18.06
CA VAL A 1046 -12.79 -30.96 -16.60
C VAL A 1046 -13.91 -29.97 -16.27
N SER A 1047 -14.98 -30.45 -15.64
CA SER A 1047 -16.08 -29.63 -15.16
C SER A 1047 -15.70 -28.82 -13.90
N GLY A 1048 -16.46 -27.77 -13.56
CA GLY A 1048 -16.22 -26.96 -12.36
C GLY A 1048 -15.38 -25.72 -12.66
N TYR A 1049 -14.32 -25.48 -11.86
CA TYR A 1049 -13.44 -24.29 -11.95
C TYR A 1049 -12.88 -24.04 -13.36
N PHE A 1050 -12.59 -25.11 -14.11
CA PHE A 1050 -12.05 -25.05 -15.47
C PHE A 1050 -13.11 -24.90 -16.58
N LYS A 1051 -14.39 -24.69 -16.23
CA LYS A 1051 -15.50 -24.43 -17.17
C LYS A 1051 -15.62 -25.42 -18.35
N GLY A 1052 -15.17 -26.68 -18.19
CA GLY A 1052 -15.21 -27.68 -19.25
C GLY A 1052 -14.04 -27.60 -20.23
N LEU A 1053 -13.03 -26.76 -20.00
CA LEU A 1053 -11.83 -26.70 -20.82
C LEU A 1053 -11.00 -27.98 -20.66
N SER A 1054 -10.41 -28.43 -21.78
CA SER A 1054 -9.35 -29.43 -21.77
C SER A 1054 -7.99 -28.79 -21.45
N PRO A 1055 -6.96 -29.57 -21.05
CA PRO A 1055 -5.59 -29.06 -20.95
C PRO A 1055 -5.15 -28.31 -22.21
N LEU A 1056 -5.49 -28.83 -23.39
CA LEU A 1056 -5.22 -28.19 -24.67
C LEU A 1056 -5.99 -26.87 -24.84
N GLY A 1057 -7.29 -26.84 -24.52
CA GLY A 1057 -8.11 -25.64 -24.58
C GLY A 1057 -7.64 -24.56 -23.60
N TYR A 1058 -7.25 -24.96 -22.39
CA TYR A 1058 -6.69 -24.06 -21.38
C TYR A 1058 -5.33 -23.48 -21.83
N ALA A 1059 -4.44 -24.31 -22.40
CA ALA A 1059 -3.16 -23.83 -22.95
C ALA A 1059 -3.34 -22.87 -24.13
N ALA A 1060 -4.37 -23.06 -24.94
CA ALA A 1060 -4.73 -22.19 -26.06
C ALA A 1060 -5.27 -20.83 -25.60
N GLU A 1061 -6.16 -20.83 -24.60
CA GLU A 1061 -6.78 -19.61 -24.06
C GLU A 1061 -5.78 -18.74 -23.29
N HIS A 1062 -4.83 -19.36 -22.58
CA HIS A 1062 -3.89 -18.67 -21.68
C HIS A 1062 -2.45 -18.51 -22.23
N ARG A 1063 -2.25 -18.60 -23.56
CA ARG A 1063 -0.99 -18.30 -24.29
C ARG A 1063 0.26 -19.09 -23.86
N GLY A 1064 0.10 -20.35 -23.45
CA GLY A 1064 1.22 -21.23 -23.09
C GLY A 1064 1.89 -21.92 -24.29
N HIS A 1065 2.46 -21.16 -25.24
CA HIS A 1065 2.94 -21.66 -26.56
C HIS A 1065 3.70 -23.01 -26.50
N GLY A 1066 4.69 -23.14 -25.61
CA GLY A 1066 5.51 -24.35 -25.53
C GLY A 1066 4.82 -25.58 -24.93
N ILE A 1067 3.72 -25.40 -24.17
CA ILE A 1067 2.88 -26.48 -23.63
C ILE A 1067 1.76 -26.81 -24.62
N PHE A 1068 1.21 -25.79 -25.28
CA PHE A 1068 0.25 -25.95 -26.36
C PHE A 1068 0.81 -26.83 -27.49
N GLU A 1069 2.01 -26.54 -27.99
CA GLU A 1069 2.68 -27.39 -29.00
C GLU A 1069 2.86 -28.84 -28.53
N LEU A 1070 3.24 -29.03 -27.25
CA LEU A 1070 3.44 -30.35 -26.67
C LEU A 1070 2.13 -31.15 -26.58
N LEU A 1071 1.04 -30.49 -26.19
CA LEU A 1071 -0.29 -31.09 -26.12
C LEU A 1071 -0.86 -31.37 -27.53
N CYS A 1072 -0.64 -30.48 -28.50
CA CYS A 1072 -1.00 -30.69 -29.91
C CYS A 1072 -0.34 -31.95 -30.48
N HIS A 1073 0.99 -32.07 -30.33
CA HIS A 1073 1.71 -33.26 -30.80
C HIS A 1073 1.22 -34.56 -30.15
N ALA A 1074 0.97 -34.54 -28.83
CA ALA A 1074 0.46 -35.72 -28.14
C ALA A 1074 -0.98 -36.09 -28.53
N SER A 1075 -1.81 -35.09 -28.88
CA SER A 1075 -3.15 -35.31 -29.43
C SER A 1075 -3.13 -35.88 -30.87
N GLU A 1076 -2.14 -35.52 -31.68
CA GLU A 1076 -1.96 -36.04 -33.05
C GLU A 1076 -1.45 -37.50 -33.05
N GLU A 1077 -0.59 -37.87 -32.11
CA GLU A 1077 -0.01 -39.23 -32.01
C GLU A 1077 -0.99 -40.28 -31.44
N LYS A 1078 -2.07 -39.87 -30.76
CA LYS A 1078 -3.10 -40.77 -30.19
C LYS A 1078 -4.52 -40.33 -30.61
N PRO A 1079 -4.98 -40.70 -31.82
CA PRO A 1079 -6.25 -40.23 -32.39
C PRO A 1079 -7.52 -40.68 -31.65
N ASP A 1080 -7.43 -41.66 -30.74
CA ASP A 1080 -8.57 -42.14 -29.93
C ASP A 1080 -9.14 -41.07 -28.97
N PHE A 1081 -8.41 -39.98 -28.72
CA PHE A 1081 -8.84 -38.89 -27.82
C PHE A 1081 -9.56 -37.72 -28.50
N ILE A 1082 -9.70 -37.74 -29.84
CA ILE A 1082 -10.15 -36.57 -30.64
C ILE A 1082 -11.69 -36.44 -30.72
N ASN A 1083 -12.47 -37.40 -30.21
CA ASN A 1083 -13.91 -37.47 -30.49
C ASN A 1083 -14.85 -36.53 -29.68
N THR A 1084 -14.35 -35.56 -28.91
CA THR A 1084 -15.22 -34.69 -28.08
C THR A 1084 -15.01 -33.18 -28.22
N THR A 1085 -14.27 -32.70 -29.23
CA THR A 1085 -14.15 -31.25 -29.48
C THR A 1085 -14.42 -30.93 -30.95
N ARG A 1086 -15.71 -30.85 -31.29
CA ARG A 1086 -16.17 -30.16 -32.48
C ARG A 1086 -17.19 -29.10 -32.10
#